data_AF-A0A5B8CB17-F1
#
_entry.id   AF-A0A5B8CB17-F1
#
_cell.length_a   1.000
_cell.length_b   1.000
_cell.length_c   1.000
_cell.angle_alpha   90.00
_cell.angle_beta   90.00
_cell.angle_gamma   90.00
#
_symmetry.space_group_name_H-M   'P 1'
#
loop_
_entity.id
_entity.type
_entity.pdbx_description
1 polymer ?
#
loop_
_entity_poly.entity_id
_entity_poly.type
_entity_poly.pdbx_seq_one_letter_code
_entity_poly.pdbx_strand_id
1 'polypeptide(L)'
;MRLPDHIGRRAGRPFHSAIATSFAVEFAAVEEILLPQLMASGASNLLLITDARMAALALSDGSTLPTLLGRDYALHSPPPADGIFHPKIILQVGRDSARAFVSSANLTASGLAGNAEVAIEIECRDKDSPERGIVRAIWRYLDALVPKAPSPARDALLWARERAAWLDGPVSPDLHELDDGSAIAFLHSPGAEGIGDRFISLVGNAQVDTLVVISPYWDADLKALADLSRRLAPRQVILPIDPSAHEFPGQAPFARKARIVALDWPSQRFTHAKIIIASTATHDHVLFGSANCTTAALGHTGSVGANAEACNYRRLPRGTAREALGLDRWLDGDAIGLDDLAAPVEGPPIPMQAIEARQPGAFELDSGLLHWRPATAGSDLGNVQLLDRHAQLILSIAVASFRHGDGARTVPIDPGLQKAVRFARVETGHAFSTIAHVTHRDALRSRRREVATGSVARALARFTDGADFDLWMHQAFETLARADFDSDQEPRKLSAVRPHARKTDREPAAPVPLSYEEFMQGKAGTRQQGGQGANSLAGTYSDSIRDFLNLLSGRAAAIVPDDDYDPEFDDPPEDETGGPPLDGADPPAIEPAPRHDEKPRHEPIDARLYERHVIAYVEGLEDDEPLGSSDVLRLRFWTLFLLYKARCEDLPKGLDTSSVALGWPRFLVRILVGFFCGRRPAITRVMLARDYGGMPVDFMECWITILWGLDAIENALADRPRDRAFLKYIPGLRQRVISLLGLAPAELNGDIALDVHAGLDGTIGPRLGVTPHMKGTAAAASGSNPIMEGRGR
;
A
#
# COMPACT_ATOMS: atom_id res chain seq x y z
N MET A 1 -11.47 -28.48 0.67
CA MET A 1 -10.28 -27.61 0.74
C MET A 1 -10.71 -26.26 1.31
N ARG A 2 -9.88 -25.52 2.05
CA ARG A 2 -10.27 -24.19 2.56
C ARG A 2 -9.69 -23.09 1.66
N LEU A 3 -10.41 -22.00 1.49
CA LEU A 3 -9.99 -20.87 0.65
C LEU A 3 -8.63 -20.26 1.10
N PRO A 4 -8.37 -20.05 2.40
CA PRO A 4 -7.06 -19.60 2.90
C PRO A 4 -5.88 -20.44 2.41
N ASP A 5 -6.06 -21.76 2.30
CA ASP A 5 -5.00 -22.68 1.84
C ASP A 5 -4.52 -22.35 0.42
N HIS A 6 -5.39 -21.80 -0.45
CA HIS A 6 -5.02 -21.37 -1.80
C HIS A 6 -4.37 -19.98 -1.82
N ILE A 7 -4.77 -19.10 -0.90
CA ILE A 7 -4.31 -17.71 -0.84
C ILE A 7 -2.81 -17.64 -0.51
N GLY A 8 -2.32 -18.46 0.43
CA GLY A 8 -0.91 -18.44 0.83
C GLY A 8 0.02 -19.26 -0.07
N ARG A 9 -0.49 -20.19 -0.88
CA ARG A 9 0.33 -21.07 -1.72
C ARG A 9 0.98 -20.31 -2.87
N ARG A 10 2.28 -19.99 -2.75
CA ARG A 10 3.19 -19.75 -3.89
C ARG A 10 4.66 -19.81 -3.45
N ALA A 11 5.49 -20.53 -4.21
CA ALA A 11 6.94 -20.40 -4.09
C ALA A 11 7.36 -19.00 -4.58
N GLY A 12 8.22 -18.31 -3.83
CA GLY A 12 8.85 -17.06 -4.27
C GLY A 12 8.11 -15.75 -3.98
N ARG A 13 7.06 -15.73 -3.14
CA ARG A 13 6.38 -14.52 -2.63
C ARG A 13 6.15 -13.40 -3.68
N PRO A 14 5.43 -13.65 -4.78
CA PRO A 14 5.45 -12.78 -5.96
C PRO A 14 4.49 -11.59 -5.91
N PHE A 15 3.66 -11.45 -4.89
CA PHE A 15 2.63 -10.40 -4.82
C PHE A 15 3.01 -9.35 -3.79
N HIS A 16 3.10 -8.08 -4.17
CA HIS A 16 3.40 -6.96 -3.27
C HIS A 16 2.16 -6.36 -2.61
N SER A 17 0.97 -6.57 -3.19
CA SER A 17 -0.27 -6.01 -2.67
C SER A 17 -1.40 -7.02 -2.64
N ALA A 18 -2.32 -6.85 -1.69
CA ALA A 18 -3.58 -7.56 -1.69
C ALA A 18 -4.75 -6.62 -1.34
N ILE A 19 -5.84 -6.74 -2.10
CA ILE A 19 -7.08 -6.00 -1.90
C ILE A 19 -8.20 -7.02 -1.70
N ALA A 20 -8.87 -6.96 -0.55
CA ALA A 20 -9.97 -7.85 -0.23
C ALA A 20 -11.28 -7.08 -0.06
N THR A 21 -12.40 -7.66 -0.48
CA THR A 21 -13.73 -7.08 -0.29
C THR A 21 -14.65 -8.03 0.49
N SER A 22 -15.57 -7.49 1.28
CA SER A 22 -16.57 -8.30 1.97
C SER A 22 -17.83 -7.51 2.32
N PHE A 23 -18.94 -8.22 2.56
CA PHE A 23 -20.09 -7.65 3.25
C PHE A 23 -19.88 -7.67 4.76
N ALA A 24 -19.90 -8.88 5.33
CA ALA A 24 -19.65 -9.11 6.75
C ALA A 24 -18.16 -9.31 7.00
N VAL A 25 -17.67 -8.83 8.13
CA VAL A 25 -16.26 -8.98 8.54
C VAL A 25 -16.19 -9.34 10.01
N GLU A 26 -15.30 -10.27 10.35
CA GLU A 26 -14.84 -10.50 11.71
C GLU A 26 -13.34 -10.22 11.73
N PHE A 27 -12.92 -9.16 12.42
CA PHE A 27 -11.53 -8.73 12.39
C PHE A 27 -10.57 -9.78 12.96
N ALA A 28 -10.97 -10.52 13.98
CA ALA A 28 -10.19 -11.66 14.48
C ALA A 28 -9.95 -12.71 13.37
N ALA A 29 -10.97 -13.07 12.59
CA ALA A 29 -10.80 -14.00 11.47
C ALA A 29 -9.92 -13.41 10.35
N VAL A 30 -10.01 -12.10 10.11
CA VAL A 30 -9.12 -11.42 9.15
C VAL A 30 -7.67 -11.50 9.63
N GLU A 31 -7.38 -11.11 10.87
CA GLU A 31 -6.02 -11.05 11.42
C GLU A 31 -5.41 -12.44 11.66
N GLU A 32 -6.20 -13.44 12.06
CA GLU A 32 -5.71 -14.78 12.41
C GLU A 32 -5.71 -15.76 11.23
N ILE A 33 -6.61 -15.60 10.26
CA ILE A 33 -6.78 -16.58 9.16
C ILE A 33 -6.34 -15.99 7.81
N LEU A 34 -6.88 -14.83 7.43
CA LEU A 34 -6.63 -14.28 6.09
C LEU A 34 -5.27 -13.60 5.98
N LEU A 35 -4.96 -12.71 6.92
CA LEU A 35 -3.79 -11.85 6.89
C LEU A 35 -2.46 -12.63 6.80
N PRO A 36 -2.26 -13.72 7.58
CA PRO A 36 -1.05 -14.54 7.46
C PRO A 36 -0.88 -15.13 6.06
N GLN A 37 -1.98 -15.51 5.40
CA GLN A 37 -1.93 -16.07 4.05
C GLN A 37 -1.61 -15.00 3.00
N LEU A 38 -2.14 -13.78 3.16
CA LEU A 38 -1.79 -12.66 2.28
C LEU A 38 -0.32 -12.28 2.42
N MET A 39 0.19 -12.22 3.65
CA MET A 39 1.60 -11.94 3.92
C MET A 39 2.53 -13.05 3.41
N ALA A 40 2.15 -14.32 3.60
CA ALA A 40 2.88 -15.47 3.06
C ALA A 40 2.99 -15.43 1.53
N SER A 41 2.04 -14.78 0.84
CA SER A 41 2.09 -14.57 -0.61
C SER A 41 3.06 -13.47 -1.06
N GLY A 42 3.65 -12.74 -0.11
CA GLY A 42 4.55 -11.59 -0.31
C GLY A 42 3.92 -10.23 -0.02
N ALA A 43 2.61 -10.16 0.21
CA ALA A 43 1.88 -8.91 0.18
C ALA A 43 2.09 -8.13 1.49
N SER A 44 2.52 -6.88 1.36
CA SER A 44 2.74 -5.94 2.47
C SER A 44 1.89 -4.67 2.34
N ASN A 45 1.36 -4.41 1.16
CA ASN A 45 0.36 -3.37 0.92
C ASN A 45 -1.05 -3.98 0.91
N LEU A 46 -1.74 -3.86 2.04
CA LEU A 46 -2.98 -4.57 2.30
C LEU A 46 -4.14 -3.60 2.48
N LEU A 47 -5.21 -3.83 1.71
CA LEU A 47 -6.43 -3.03 1.74
C LEU A 47 -7.65 -3.92 1.88
N LEU A 48 -8.47 -3.64 2.88
CA LEU A 48 -9.76 -4.24 3.08
C LEU A 48 -10.87 -3.23 2.71
N ILE A 49 -11.87 -3.67 1.95
CA ILE A 49 -13.03 -2.86 1.55
C ILE A 49 -14.31 -3.56 2.01
N THR A 50 -15.10 -2.93 2.90
CA THR A 50 -16.31 -3.57 3.46
C THR A 50 -17.50 -2.64 3.55
N ASP A 51 -18.70 -3.20 3.77
CA ASP A 51 -19.87 -2.40 4.14
C ASP A 51 -19.59 -1.66 5.46
N ALA A 52 -19.83 -0.34 5.46
CA ALA A 52 -19.53 0.53 6.61
C ALA A 52 -20.28 0.08 7.87
N ARG A 53 -21.52 -0.39 7.72
CA ARG A 53 -22.38 -0.77 8.85
C ARG A 53 -21.91 -2.09 9.45
N MET A 54 -21.50 -3.03 8.60
CA MET A 54 -20.95 -4.30 9.07
C MET A 54 -19.57 -4.15 9.71
N ALA A 55 -18.71 -3.27 9.20
CA ALA A 55 -17.45 -2.94 9.86
C ALA A 55 -17.68 -2.27 11.23
N ALA A 56 -18.61 -1.32 11.33
CA ALA A 56 -18.96 -0.69 12.59
C ALA A 56 -19.57 -1.68 13.59
N LEU A 57 -20.36 -2.65 13.12
CA LEU A 57 -20.87 -3.73 13.95
C LEU A 57 -19.73 -4.61 14.48
N ALA A 58 -18.74 -4.94 13.64
CA ALA A 58 -17.57 -5.73 14.02
C ALA A 58 -16.61 -5.02 14.99
N LEU A 59 -16.76 -3.69 15.16
CA LEU A 59 -16.04 -2.88 16.16
C LEU A 59 -16.90 -2.56 17.39
N SER A 60 -18.11 -3.12 17.50
CA SER A 60 -19.03 -2.82 18.59
C SER A 60 -18.80 -3.71 19.83
N ASP A 61 -19.35 -3.27 20.97
CA ASP A 61 -19.21 -3.91 22.26
C ASP A 61 -19.53 -5.41 22.20
N GLY A 62 -18.60 -6.24 22.71
CA GLY A 62 -18.70 -7.70 22.69
C GLY A 62 -17.92 -8.39 21.56
N SER A 63 -17.40 -7.63 20.59
CA SER A 63 -16.49 -8.13 19.56
C SER A 63 -15.03 -8.10 20.02
N THR A 64 -14.22 -9.05 19.55
CA THR A 64 -12.77 -8.97 19.68
C THR A 64 -12.26 -7.87 18.76
N LEU A 65 -11.67 -6.81 19.33
CA LEU A 65 -11.18 -5.67 18.57
C LEU A 65 -9.87 -6.02 17.82
N PRO A 66 -9.68 -5.50 16.59
CA PRO A 66 -8.46 -5.71 15.82
C PRO A 66 -7.24 -5.06 16.49
N THR A 67 -6.09 -5.68 16.30
CA THR A 67 -4.80 -5.15 16.78
C THR A 67 -3.99 -4.48 15.67
N LEU A 68 -4.21 -4.90 14.43
CA LEU A 68 -3.42 -4.54 13.25
C LEU A 68 -4.16 -3.57 12.31
N LEU A 69 -5.48 -3.44 12.45
CA LEU A 69 -6.31 -2.51 11.67
C LEU A 69 -5.80 -1.06 11.75
N GLY A 70 -5.58 -0.44 10.60
CA GLY A 70 -5.12 0.95 10.49
C GLY A 70 -3.61 1.11 10.68
N ARG A 71 -2.86 0.04 10.88
CA ARG A 71 -1.39 0.05 11.03
C ARG A 71 -0.71 -0.86 10.00
N ASP A 72 -1.23 -2.07 9.85
CA ASP A 72 -0.67 -3.08 8.94
C ASP A 72 -1.53 -3.26 7.69
N TYR A 73 -2.83 -3.00 7.80
CA TYR A 73 -3.74 -2.96 6.67
C TYR A 73 -4.72 -1.80 6.81
N ALA A 74 -5.09 -1.21 5.67
CA ALA A 74 -6.07 -0.15 5.60
C ALA A 74 -7.48 -0.72 5.48
N LEU A 75 -8.47 0.00 6.02
CA LEU A 75 -9.89 -0.27 5.79
C LEU A 75 -10.52 0.89 5.03
N HIS A 76 -11.25 0.56 3.98
CA HIS A 76 -12.16 1.47 3.30
C HIS A 76 -13.58 0.95 3.42
N SER A 77 -14.53 1.86 3.57
CA SER A 77 -15.94 1.51 3.47
C SER A 77 -16.59 2.44 2.45
N PRO A 78 -17.03 1.90 1.30
CA PRO A 78 -17.78 2.69 0.33
C PRO A 78 -19.05 3.24 1.00
N PRO A 79 -19.57 4.39 0.51
CA PRO A 79 -20.88 4.86 0.94
C PRO A 79 -21.90 3.73 0.75
N PRO A 80 -22.89 3.60 1.66
CA PRO A 80 -23.98 2.68 1.44
C PRO A 80 -24.62 3.01 0.08
N ALA A 81 -24.65 2.03 -0.83
CA ALA A 81 -25.48 2.11 -2.02
C ALA A 81 -26.96 2.16 -1.61
N ASP A 82 -27.89 2.23 -2.58
CA ASP A 82 -29.32 2.07 -2.28
C ASP A 82 -29.63 0.76 -1.50
N GLY A 83 -28.71 -0.21 -1.49
CA GLY A 83 -28.74 -1.45 -0.70
C GLY A 83 -27.48 -1.68 0.17
N ILE A 84 -26.84 -2.85 -0.02
CA ILE A 84 -25.64 -3.26 0.74
C ILE A 84 -24.40 -3.38 -0.14
N PHE A 85 -23.21 -3.21 0.45
CA PHE A 85 -21.96 -3.56 -0.21
C PHE A 85 -21.66 -5.04 -0.02
N HIS A 86 -21.89 -5.84 -1.06
CA HIS A 86 -21.81 -7.30 -1.01
C HIS A 86 -20.72 -8.02 -1.85
N PRO A 87 -19.81 -7.35 -2.62
CA PRO A 87 -18.73 -8.05 -3.33
C PRO A 87 -17.79 -8.83 -2.41
N LYS A 88 -17.29 -9.98 -2.88
CA LYS A 88 -16.34 -10.83 -2.16
C LYS A 88 -15.19 -11.25 -3.08
N ILE A 89 -14.22 -10.35 -3.17
CA ILE A 89 -13.07 -10.42 -4.06
C ILE A 89 -11.80 -10.43 -3.21
N ILE A 90 -10.80 -11.21 -3.59
CA ILE A 90 -9.43 -11.08 -3.08
C ILE A 90 -8.52 -10.97 -4.30
N LEU A 91 -7.91 -9.80 -4.52
CA LEU A 91 -6.96 -9.55 -5.60
C LEU A 91 -5.55 -9.41 -5.03
N GLN A 92 -4.66 -10.32 -5.39
CA GLN A 92 -3.22 -10.26 -5.11
C GLN A 92 -2.49 -9.76 -6.37
N VAL A 93 -1.66 -8.72 -6.21
CA VAL A 93 -0.98 -8.02 -7.29
C VAL A 93 0.53 -8.07 -7.08
N GLY A 94 1.24 -8.46 -8.12
CA GLY A 94 2.70 -8.43 -8.25
C GLY A 94 3.13 -7.61 -9.45
N ARG A 95 4.45 -7.44 -9.61
CA ARG A 95 5.04 -6.62 -10.68
C ARG A 95 4.74 -7.15 -12.08
N ASP A 96 4.69 -8.48 -12.24
CA ASP A 96 4.51 -9.16 -13.53
C ASP A 96 3.37 -10.19 -13.54
N SER A 97 2.63 -10.31 -12.44
CA SER A 97 1.56 -11.29 -12.29
C SER A 97 0.52 -10.86 -11.26
N ALA A 98 -0.71 -11.35 -11.40
CA ALA A 98 -1.75 -11.17 -10.41
C ALA A 98 -2.60 -12.43 -10.29
N ARG A 99 -3.28 -12.53 -9.16
CA ARG A 99 -4.25 -13.57 -8.88
C ARG A 99 -5.47 -12.98 -8.24
N ALA A 100 -6.66 -13.33 -8.74
CA ALA A 100 -7.92 -12.91 -8.19
C ALA A 100 -8.74 -14.12 -7.75
N PHE A 101 -9.39 -13.99 -6.59
CA PHE A 101 -10.44 -14.87 -6.12
C PHE A 101 -11.74 -14.09 -6.11
N VAL A 102 -12.80 -14.64 -6.70
CA VAL A 102 -14.16 -14.11 -6.57
C VAL A 102 -15.03 -15.23 -6.03
N SER A 103 -15.73 -14.97 -4.93
CA SER A 103 -16.38 -16.03 -4.15
C SER A 103 -17.74 -15.62 -3.58
N SER A 104 -18.40 -16.57 -2.91
CA SER A 104 -19.59 -16.34 -2.08
C SER A 104 -19.27 -16.12 -0.60
N ALA A 105 -18.00 -16.24 -0.21
CA ALA A 105 -17.51 -16.21 1.18
C ALA A 105 -17.33 -14.79 1.72
N ASN A 106 -17.91 -14.52 2.90
CA ASN A 106 -17.56 -13.32 3.67
C ASN A 106 -16.23 -13.54 4.42
N LEU A 107 -15.59 -12.44 4.82
CA LEU A 107 -14.39 -12.44 5.66
C LEU A 107 -14.72 -12.63 7.14
N THR A 108 -15.39 -13.75 7.44
CA THR A 108 -15.73 -14.25 8.77
C THR A 108 -15.09 -15.62 8.97
N ALA A 109 -14.98 -16.12 10.21
CA ALA A 109 -14.48 -17.47 10.46
C ALA A 109 -15.33 -18.53 9.72
N SER A 110 -16.65 -18.33 9.71
CA SER A 110 -17.58 -19.15 8.94
C SER A 110 -17.33 -19.06 7.43
N GLY A 111 -17.19 -17.87 6.85
CA GLY A 111 -16.96 -17.75 5.40
C GLY A 111 -15.59 -18.28 4.95
N LEU A 112 -14.53 -18.03 5.72
CA LEU A 112 -13.16 -18.43 5.35
C LEU A 112 -12.89 -19.93 5.54
N ALA A 113 -13.46 -20.56 6.58
CA ALA A 113 -13.11 -21.92 6.95
C ALA A 113 -14.30 -22.84 7.27
N GLY A 114 -15.47 -22.28 7.60
CA GLY A 114 -16.63 -23.01 8.13
C GLY A 114 -17.67 -23.45 7.10
N ASN A 115 -18.10 -22.57 6.20
CA ASN A 115 -19.18 -22.79 5.24
C ASN A 115 -18.69 -23.59 4.02
N ALA A 116 -19.63 -24.19 3.28
CA ALA A 116 -19.41 -24.61 1.91
C ALA A 116 -19.74 -23.44 0.98
N GLU A 117 -18.70 -22.81 0.45
CA GLU A 117 -18.74 -21.62 -0.41
C GLU A 117 -18.28 -21.98 -1.82
N VAL A 118 -18.61 -21.15 -2.81
CA VAL A 118 -18.10 -21.26 -4.18
C VAL A 118 -17.10 -20.15 -4.46
N ALA A 119 -16.00 -20.47 -5.15
CA ALA A 119 -14.98 -19.51 -5.55
C ALA A 119 -14.38 -19.90 -6.90
N ILE A 120 -13.85 -18.91 -7.62
CA ILE A 120 -12.94 -19.12 -8.76
C ILE A 120 -11.62 -18.42 -8.47
N GLU A 121 -10.53 -19.09 -8.84
CA GLU A 121 -9.17 -18.54 -8.87
C GLU A 121 -8.83 -18.19 -10.32
N ILE A 122 -8.39 -16.95 -10.56
CA ILE A 122 -8.00 -16.44 -11.87
C ILE A 122 -6.59 -15.90 -11.75
N GLU A 123 -5.65 -16.52 -12.45
CA GLU A 123 -4.24 -16.11 -12.44
C GLU A 123 -3.83 -15.60 -13.82
N CYS A 124 -3.05 -14.51 -13.85
CA CYS A 124 -2.46 -14.02 -15.09
C CYS A 124 -1.04 -13.50 -14.87
N ARG A 125 -0.31 -13.38 -15.98
CA ARG A 125 0.96 -12.66 -16.06
C ARG A 125 0.77 -11.36 -16.85
N ASP A 126 1.77 -10.49 -16.87
CA ASP A 126 1.84 -9.37 -17.80
C ASP A 126 2.10 -9.83 -19.24
N LYS A 127 1.13 -10.54 -19.79
CA LYS A 127 1.04 -10.96 -21.18
C LYS A 127 -0.43 -10.92 -21.60
N ASP A 128 -0.68 -10.60 -22.85
CA ASP A 128 -2.03 -10.56 -23.39
C ASP A 128 -2.70 -11.93 -23.24
N SER A 129 -3.75 -12.00 -22.41
CA SER A 129 -4.57 -13.19 -22.21
C SER A 129 -5.99 -12.82 -21.75
N PRO A 130 -6.98 -13.71 -21.92
CA PRO A 130 -8.31 -13.62 -21.32
C PRO A 130 -8.28 -13.30 -19.82
N GLU A 131 -7.48 -14.02 -19.05
CA GLU A 131 -7.35 -13.89 -17.60
C GLU A 131 -6.84 -12.51 -17.21
N ARG A 132 -5.88 -11.96 -17.97
CA ARG A 132 -5.39 -10.59 -17.76
C ARG A 132 -6.51 -9.58 -18.02
N GLY A 133 -7.35 -9.80 -19.04
CA GLY A 133 -8.53 -8.96 -19.30
C GLY A 133 -9.50 -8.90 -18.12
N ILE A 134 -9.76 -10.06 -17.50
CA ILE A 134 -10.66 -10.19 -16.35
C ILE A 134 -10.04 -9.56 -15.10
N VAL A 135 -8.77 -9.82 -14.82
CA VAL A 135 -8.05 -9.19 -13.70
C VAL A 135 -8.06 -7.68 -13.84
N ARG A 136 -7.88 -7.13 -15.05
CA ARG A 136 -8.01 -5.69 -15.30
C ARG A 136 -9.44 -5.18 -15.06
N ALA A 137 -10.47 -5.96 -15.39
CA ALA A 137 -11.85 -5.59 -15.08
C ALA A 137 -12.10 -5.55 -13.56
N ILE A 138 -11.59 -6.54 -12.82
CA ILE A 138 -11.64 -6.58 -11.35
C ILE A 138 -10.89 -5.38 -10.75
N TRP A 139 -9.67 -5.10 -11.23
CA TRP A 139 -8.88 -3.95 -10.79
C TRP A 139 -9.63 -2.63 -10.99
N ARG A 140 -10.23 -2.41 -12.17
CA ARG A 140 -11.03 -1.20 -12.44
C ARG A 140 -12.23 -1.07 -11.51
N TYR A 141 -12.92 -2.18 -11.23
CA TYR A 141 -14.01 -2.19 -10.26
C TYR A 141 -13.51 -1.73 -8.88
N LEU A 142 -12.45 -2.34 -8.37
CA LEU A 142 -11.85 -2.00 -7.08
C LEU A 142 -11.33 -0.54 -7.02
N ASP A 143 -10.67 -0.07 -8.07
CA ASP A 143 -10.16 1.32 -8.18
C ASP A 143 -11.29 2.36 -8.24
N ALA A 144 -12.47 1.98 -8.73
CA ALA A 144 -13.65 2.84 -8.75
C ALA A 144 -14.38 2.92 -7.40
N LEU A 145 -14.23 1.92 -6.51
CA LEU A 145 -14.84 1.93 -5.17
C LEU A 145 -14.21 2.97 -4.23
N VAL A 146 -12.96 3.36 -4.49
CA VAL A 146 -12.20 4.29 -3.65
C VAL A 146 -12.16 5.68 -4.30
N PRO A 147 -12.65 6.74 -3.62
CA PRO A 147 -12.58 8.10 -4.13
C PRO A 147 -11.15 8.52 -4.51
N LYS A 148 -11.01 9.40 -5.51
CA LYS A 148 -9.69 9.92 -5.92
C LYS A 148 -9.08 10.90 -4.91
N ALA A 149 -9.83 11.31 -3.89
CA ALA A 149 -9.34 12.14 -2.81
C ALA A 149 -8.24 11.39 -2.01
N PRO A 150 -7.21 12.11 -1.50
CA PRO A 150 -6.18 11.50 -0.67
C PRO A 150 -6.78 10.79 0.54
N SER A 151 -6.41 9.51 0.72
CA SER A 151 -6.83 8.67 1.84
C SER A 151 -5.90 7.46 1.94
N PRO A 152 -5.80 6.79 3.10
CA PRO A 152 -4.98 5.59 3.26
C PRO A 152 -5.31 4.49 2.23
N ALA A 153 -6.59 4.31 1.91
CA ALA A 153 -7.05 3.38 0.90
C ALA A 153 -6.65 3.80 -0.52
N ARG A 154 -6.73 5.10 -0.84
CA ARG A 154 -6.26 5.61 -2.12
C ARG A 154 -4.75 5.45 -2.28
N ASP A 155 -4.00 5.73 -1.22
CA ASP A 155 -2.56 5.54 -1.19
C ASP A 155 -2.21 4.06 -1.42
N ALA A 156 -2.99 3.11 -0.86
CA ALA A 156 -2.76 1.68 -1.07
C ALA A 156 -2.96 1.27 -2.54
N LEU A 157 -4.02 1.77 -3.19
CA LEU A 157 -4.27 1.51 -4.60
C LEU A 157 -3.21 2.15 -5.51
N LEU A 158 -2.80 3.38 -5.23
CA LEU A 158 -1.74 4.06 -5.99
C LEU A 158 -0.42 3.30 -5.89
N TRP A 159 -0.04 2.89 -4.68
CA TRP A 159 1.18 2.12 -4.46
C TRP A 159 1.20 0.80 -5.24
N ALA A 160 0.06 0.09 -5.28
CA ALA A 160 -0.09 -1.12 -6.08
C ALA A 160 0.01 -0.83 -7.58
N ARG A 161 -0.66 0.22 -8.04
CA ARG A 161 -0.71 0.63 -9.45
C ARG A 161 0.66 1.04 -9.99
N GLU A 162 1.42 1.81 -9.22
CA GLU A 162 2.76 2.29 -9.60
C GLU A 162 3.73 1.14 -9.88
N ARG A 163 3.57 0.02 -9.16
CA ARG A 163 4.42 -1.19 -9.29
C ARG A 163 3.86 -2.23 -10.24
N ALA A 164 2.58 -2.13 -10.60
CA ALA A 164 1.90 -3.02 -11.53
C ALA A 164 1.17 -2.19 -12.60
N ALA A 165 1.90 -1.32 -13.30
CA ALA A 165 1.34 -0.42 -14.32
C ALA A 165 0.62 -1.18 -15.45
N TRP A 166 0.95 -2.46 -15.65
CA TRP A 166 0.26 -3.35 -16.59
C TRP A 166 -1.20 -3.65 -16.20
N LEU A 167 -1.64 -3.36 -14.98
CA LEU A 167 -3.06 -3.39 -14.62
C LEU A 167 -3.85 -2.30 -15.32
N ASP A 168 -3.18 -1.22 -15.73
CA ASP A 168 -3.75 -0.25 -16.64
C ASP A 168 -3.71 -0.78 -18.08
N GLY A 169 -4.77 -0.48 -18.83
CA GLY A 169 -4.87 -0.92 -20.21
C GLY A 169 -6.24 -0.65 -20.80
N PRO A 170 -6.43 -0.91 -22.10
CA PRO A 170 -7.70 -0.70 -22.78
C PRO A 170 -8.79 -1.56 -22.16
N VAL A 171 -10.01 -1.02 -22.14
CA VAL A 171 -11.20 -1.79 -21.75
C VAL A 171 -11.32 -2.96 -22.72
N SER A 172 -11.35 -4.17 -22.17
CA SER A 172 -11.49 -5.40 -22.94
C SER A 172 -12.97 -5.73 -23.14
N PRO A 173 -13.32 -6.58 -24.12
CA PRO A 173 -14.67 -7.11 -24.23
C PRO A 173 -15.10 -7.77 -22.91
N ASP A 174 -16.38 -7.67 -22.57
CA ASP A 174 -16.88 -8.21 -21.31
C ASP A 174 -16.83 -9.74 -21.24
N LEU A 175 -16.93 -10.41 -22.40
CA LEU A 175 -16.84 -11.87 -22.53
C LEU A 175 -15.51 -12.25 -23.18
N HIS A 176 -14.77 -13.13 -22.51
CA HIS A 176 -13.52 -13.68 -23.01
C HIS A 176 -13.66 -15.16 -23.32
N GLU A 177 -13.33 -15.56 -24.55
CA GLU A 177 -13.22 -16.97 -24.92
C GLU A 177 -11.86 -17.52 -24.50
N LEU A 178 -11.86 -18.76 -24.00
CA LEU A 178 -10.68 -19.49 -23.54
C LEU A 178 -10.31 -20.56 -24.56
N ASP A 179 -9.05 -21.04 -24.51
CA ASP A 179 -8.51 -22.00 -25.47
C ASP A 179 -9.24 -23.35 -25.48
N ASP A 180 -9.93 -23.70 -24.39
CA ASP A 180 -10.74 -24.91 -24.25
C ASP A 180 -12.15 -24.78 -24.85
N GLY A 181 -12.46 -23.65 -25.50
CA GLY A 181 -13.77 -23.35 -26.07
C GLY A 181 -14.80 -22.88 -25.03
N SER A 182 -14.43 -22.81 -23.75
CA SER A 182 -15.24 -22.17 -22.72
C SER A 182 -15.12 -20.65 -22.80
N ALA A 183 -15.99 -19.93 -22.08
CA ALA A 183 -15.89 -18.48 -21.96
C ALA A 183 -16.12 -18.02 -20.52
N ILE A 184 -15.62 -16.83 -20.21
CA ILE A 184 -15.67 -16.24 -18.87
C ILE A 184 -15.94 -14.74 -18.95
N ALA A 185 -16.74 -14.22 -18.01
CA ALA A 185 -16.99 -12.80 -17.87
C ALA A 185 -17.07 -12.43 -16.38
N PHE A 186 -16.51 -11.28 -16.01
CA PHE A 186 -16.70 -10.68 -14.70
C PHE A 186 -17.92 -9.76 -14.72
N LEU A 187 -18.90 -10.03 -13.86
CA LEU A 187 -20.14 -9.28 -13.75
C LEU A 187 -20.22 -8.63 -12.38
N HIS A 188 -20.47 -7.33 -12.33
CA HIS A 188 -20.54 -6.60 -11.07
C HIS A 188 -21.68 -5.57 -11.07
N SER A 189 -22.11 -5.22 -9.86
CA SER A 189 -22.97 -4.07 -9.57
C SER A 189 -22.25 -3.17 -8.55
N PRO A 190 -22.37 -1.83 -8.62
CA PRO A 190 -23.05 -1.07 -9.66
C PRO A 190 -22.37 -1.22 -11.04
N GLY A 191 -23.16 -1.05 -12.10
CA GLY A 191 -22.73 -1.18 -13.50
C GLY A 191 -23.77 -0.56 -14.44
N ALA A 192 -23.52 -0.58 -15.75
CA ALA A 192 -24.48 -0.04 -16.74
C ALA A 192 -25.76 -0.88 -16.83
N GLU A 193 -25.66 -2.19 -16.56
CA GLU A 193 -26.75 -3.17 -16.59
C GLU A 193 -26.67 -4.04 -15.33
N GLY A 194 -27.82 -4.55 -14.87
CA GLY A 194 -27.88 -5.45 -13.72
C GLY A 194 -27.29 -6.82 -14.01
N ILE A 195 -26.79 -7.51 -12.97
CA ILE A 195 -26.17 -8.83 -13.11
C ILE A 195 -27.13 -9.84 -13.76
N GLY A 196 -28.42 -9.81 -13.41
CA GLY A 196 -29.44 -10.67 -14.00
C GLY A 196 -29.68 -10.38 -15.49
N ASP A 197 -29.73 -9.11 -15.88
CA ASP A 197 -29.87 -8.70 -17.29
C ASP A 197 -28.67 -9.17 -18.11
N ARG A 198 -27.46 -8.99 -17.56
CA ARG A 198 -26.21 -9.44 -18.17
C ARG A 198 -26.14 -10.96 -18.30
N PHE A 199 -26.52 -11.71 -17.27
CA PHE A 199 -26.56 -13.16 -17.33
C PHE A 199 -27.48 -13.66 -18.43
N ILE A 200 -28.70 -13.10 -18.52
CA ILE A 200 -29.68 -13.47 -19.56
C ILE A 200 -29.16 -13.11 -20.95
N SER A 201 -28.53 -11.94 -21.12
CA SER A 201 -27.90 -11.55 -22.38
C SER A 201 -26.81 -12.54 -22.83
N LEU A 202 -26.01 -13.03 -21.89
CA LEU A 202 -24.94 -14.02 -22.15
C LEU A 202 -25.48 -15.44 -22.42
N VAL A 203 -26.66 -15.80 -21.90
CA VAL A 203 -27.38 -17.01 -22.32
C VAL A 203 -27.91 -16.86 -23.74
N GLY A 204 -28.33 -15.65 -24.12
CA GLY A 204 -28.84 -15.35 -25.45
C GLY A 204 -30.21 -16.00 -25.70
N ASN A 205 -30.51 -16.28 -26.97
CA ASN A 205 -31.82 -16.79 -27.40
C ASN A 205 -31.93 -18.33 -27.39
N ALA A 206 -30.96 -19.02 -26.79
CA ALA A 206 -30.98 -20.48 -26.72
C ALA A 206 -32.10 -20.96 -25.79
N GLN A 207 -32.82 -22.02 -26.19
CA GLN A 207 -33.81 -22.65 -25.33
C GLN A 207 -33.10 -23.27 -24.12
N VAL A 208 -33.49 -22.82 -22.92
CA VAL A 208 -33.01 -23.40 -21.66
C VAL A 208 -33.80 -24.68 -21.37
N ASP A 209 -33.10 -25.78 -21.18
CA ASP A 209 -33.69 -27.06 -20.77
C ASP A 209 -33.92 -27.05 -19.26
N THR A 210 -32.91 -26.67 -18.49
CA THR A 210 -32.94 -26.71 -17.03
C THR A 210 -32.34 -25.44 -16.44
N LEU A 211 -33.04 -24.87 -15.47
CA LEU A 211 -32.53 -23.81 -14.61
C LEU A 211 -32.33 -24.37 -13.20
N VAL A 212 -31.10 -24.45 -12.73
CA VAL A 212 -30.75 -24.83 -11.36
C VAL A 212 -30.36 -23.59 -10.58
N VAL A 213 -30.92 -23.38 -9.38
CA VAL A 213 -30.57 -22.24 -8.53
C VAL A 213 -30.28 -22.71 -7.11
N ILE A 214 -29.06 -22.45 -6.65
CA ILE A 214 -28.61 -22.64 -5.27
C ILE A 214 -28.44 -21.24 -4.66
N SER A 215 -29.19 -20.95 -3.61
CA SER A 215 -29.11 -19.69 -2.90
C SER A 215 -29.49 -19.90 -1.44
N PRO A 216 -28.72 -19.37 -0.47
CA PRO A 216 -29.08 -19.44 0.94
C PRO A 216 -30.22 -18.47 1.29
N TYR A 217 -30.40 -17.39 0.50
CA TYR A 217 -31.40 -16.36 0.75
C TYR A 217 -32.21 -16.04 -0.51
N TRP A 218 -33.47 -15.67 -0.32
CA TRP A 218 -34.47 -15.49 -1.38
C TRP A 218 -35.31 -14.25 -1.13
N ASP A 219 -35.91 -13.65 -2.18
CA ASP A 219 -36.99 -12.69 -1.98
C ASP A 219 -38.18 -13.42 -1.33
N ALA A 220 -38.87 -12.78 -0.38
CA ALA A 220 -40.02 -13.38 0.29
C ALA A 220 -41.14 -13.83 -0.68
N ASP A 221 -41.23 -13.22 -1.86
CA ASP A 221 -42.18 -13.53 -2.93
C ASP A 221 -41.55 -14.30 -4.12
N LEU A 222 -40.26 -14.68 -4.03
CA LEU A 222 -39.46 -15.31 -5.08
C LEU A 222 -39.41 -14.51 -6.39
N LYS A 223 -39.50 -13.17 -6.33
CA LYS A 223 -39.59 -12.32 -7.52
C LYS A 223 -38.40 -12.42 -8.46
N ALA A 224 -37.16 -12.49 -7.97
CA ALA A 224 -36.00 -12.66 -8.84
C ALA A 224 -36.01 -14.02 -9.57
N LEU A 225 -36.35 -15.10 -8.87
CA LEU A 225 -36.47 -16.43 -9.47
C LEU A 225 -37.57 -16.45 -10.55
N ALA A 226 -38.70 -15.80 -10.26
CA ALA A 226 -39.80 -15.66 -11.21
C ALA A 226 -39.39 -14.84 -12.45
N ASP A 227 -38.58 -13.79 -12.29
CA ASP A 227 -38.05 -13.00 -13.41
C ASP A 227 -37.13 -13.83 -14.31
N LEU A 228 -36.16 -14.53 -13.70
CA LEU A 228 -35.23 -15.42 -14.41
C LEU A 228 -36.01 -16.49 -15.19
N SER A 229 -36.94 -17.18 -14.53
CA SER A 229 -37.75 -18.22 -15.16
C SER A 229 -38.58 -17.67 -16.32
N ARG A 230 -39.20 -16.50 -16.16
CA ARG A 230 -39.98 -15.86 -17.22
C ARG A 230 -39.14 -15.52 -18.45
N ARG A 231 -37.91 -15.05 -18.25
CA ARG A 231 -37.06 -14.53 -19.32
C ARG A 231 -36.22 -15.60 -20.01
N LEU A 232 -35.81 -16.63 -19.27
CA LEU A 232 -35.08 -17.78 -19.81
C LEU A 232 -36.01 -18.88 -20.33
N ALA A 233 -37.29 -18.87 -19.90
CA ALA A 233 -38.31 -19.85 -20.26
C ALA A 233 -37.82 -21.32 -20.15
N PRO A 234 -37.22 -21.75 -19.02
CA PRO A 234 -36.65 -23.08 -18.89
C PRO A 234 -37.75 -24.15 -18.91
N ARG A 235 -37.48 -25.32 -19.48
CA ARG A 235 -38.42 -26.46 -19.42
C ARG A 235 -38.63 -26.96 -17.98
N GLN A 236 -37.60 -26.82 -17.14
CA GLN A 236 -37.65 -27.20 -15.73
C GLN A 236 -36.84 -26.23 -14.87
N VAL A 237 -37.38 -25.91 -13.69
CA VAL A 237 -36.67 -25.17 -12.63
C VAL A 237 -36.42 -26.14 -11.48
N ILE A 238 -35.17 -26.26 -11.03
CA ILE A 238 -34.76 -27.14 -9.94
C ILE A 238 -34.08 -26.32 -8.84
N LEU A 239 -34.53 -26.49 -7.61
CA LEU A 239 -34.01 -25.80 -6.43
C LEU A 239 -33.47 -26.83 -5.44
N PRO A 240 -32.15 -27.03 -5.40
CA PRO A 240 -31.51 -27.78 -4.33
C PRO A 240 -31.57 -26.99 -3.02
N ILE A 241 -32.25 -27.53 -2.01
CA ILE A 241 -32.47 -26.89 -0.70
C ILE A 241 -32.08 -27.88 0.40
N ASP A 242 -31.48 -27.37 1.48
CA ASP A 242 -31.23 -28.17 2.69
C ASP A 242 -32.44 -28.02 3.61
N PRO A 243 -33.28 -29.06 3.78
CA PRO A 243 -34.51 -28.93 4.56
C PRO A 243 -34.28 -28.62 6.04
N SER A 244 -33.07 -28.89 6.54
CA SER A 244 -32.71 -28.73 7.96
C SER A 244 -32.03 -27.38 8.26
N ALA A 245 -31.41 -26.77 7.25
CA ALA A 245 -30.55 -25.61 7.45
C ALA A 245 -30.95 -24.37 6.64
N HIS A 246 -31.62 -24.54 5.49
CA HIS A 246 -32.02 -23.42 4.64
C HIS A 246 -33.45 -22.97 4.93
N GLU A 247 -33.63 -21.65 5.02
CA GLU A 247 -34.94 -21.04 5.00
C GLU A 247 -35.40 -20.81 3.56
N PHE A 248 -36.64 -21.18 3.26
CA PHE A 248 -37.22 -21.02 1.93
C PHE A 248 -38.68 -20.54 2.00
N PRO A 249 -39.08 -19.52 1.22
CA PRO A 249 -40.44 -19.00 1.21
C PRO A 249 -41.39 -19.93 0.42
N GLY A 250 -41.64 -21.13 0.95
CA GLY A 250 -42.46 -22.17 0.30
C GLY A 250 -43.92 -21.77 0.03
N GLN A 251 -44.41 -20.71 0.70
CA GLN A 251 -45.74 -20.16 0.50
C GLN A 251 -45.83 -19.19 -0.71
N ALA A 252 -44.70 -18.76 -1.26
CA ALA A 252 -44.69 -17.87 -2.42
C ALA A 252 -45.34 -18.57 -3.64
N PRO A 253 -46.18 -17.89 -4.46
CA PRO A 253 -46.88 -18.52 -5.58
C PRO A 253 -45.96 -19.22 -6.58
N PHE A 254 -44.73 -18.72 -6.76
CA PHE A 254 -43.76 -19.31 -7.67
C PHE A 254 -43.18 -20.63 -7.15
N ALA A 255 -43.15 -20.88 -5.83
CA ALA A 255 -42.56 -22.07 -5.23
C ALA A 255 -43.14 -23.38 -5.81
N ARG A 256 -44.45 -23.40 -6.08
CA ARG A 256 -45.16 -24.55 -6.68
C ARG A 256 -44.79 -24.85 -8.14
N LYS A 257 -44.07 -23.94 -8.80
CA LYS A 257 -43.60 -24.12 -10.19
C LYS A 257 -42.19 -24.70 -10.27
N ALA A 258 -41.49 -24.77 -9.15
CA ALA A 258 -40.14 -25.31 -9.07
C ALA A 258 -40.16 -26.74 -8.51
N ARG A 259 -39.25 -27.57 -9.00
CA ARG A 259 -38.95 -28.87 -8.39
C ARG A 259 -37.92 -28.66 -7.29
N ILE A 260 -38.28 -28.96 -6.06
CA ILE A 260 -37.39 -28.87 -4.91
C ILE A 260 -36.77 -30.23 -4.67
N VAL A 261 -35.46 -30.28 -4.44
CA VAL A 261 -34.71 -31.51 -4.19
C VAL A 261 -33.78 -31.31 -2.98
N ALA A 262 -33.42 -32.41 -2.32
CA ALA A 262 -32.44 -32.37 -1.24
C ALA A 262 -31.10 -31.86 -1.79
N LEU A 263 -30.51 -30.89 -1.13
CA LEU A 263 -29.18 -30.41 -1.50
C LEU A 263 -28.12 -31.50 -1.29
N ASP A 264 -28.23 -32.33 -0.26
CA ASP A 264 -27.36 -33.48 0.06
C ASP A 264 -25.89 -33.29 -0.37
N TRP A 265 -25.33 -32.15 0.03
CA TRP A 265 -23.95 -31.83 -0.28
C TRP A 265 -23.03 -32.76 0.53
N PRO A 266 -21.90 -33.26 -0.01
CA PRO A 266 -21.02 -34.19 0.71
C PRO A 266 -20.40 -33.63 2.00
N SER A 267 -20.61 -32.36 2.28
CA SER A 267 -20.04 -31.63 3.40
C SER A 267 -21.12 -31.42 4.46
N GLN A 268 -20.81 -31.70 5.73
CA GLN A 268 -21.68 -31.35 6.87
C GLN A 268 -21.68 -29.84 7.19
N ARG A 269 -20.99 -29.03 6.38
CA ARG A 269 -20.94 -27.58 6.52
C ARG A 269 -22.20 -26.94 5.97
N PHE A 270 -22.64 -25.85 6.59
CA PHE A 270 -23.69 -25.01 6.04
C PHE A 270 -23.34 -24.56 4.62
N THR A 271 -24.22 -24.83 3.65
CA THR A 271 -23.97 -24.46 2.25
C THR A 271 -24.41 -23.03 2.01
N HIS A 272 -23.44 -22.15 1.83
CA HIS A 272 -23.70 -20.72 1.58
C HIS A 272 -23.36 -20.33 0.13
N ALA A 273 -23.02 -21.30 -0.72
CA ALA A 273 -22.77 -21.12 -2.14
C ALA A 273 -23.98 -20.51 -2.87
N LYS A 274 -23.68 -19.66 -3.86
CA LYS A 274 -24.66 -18.95 -4.68
C LYS A 274 -24.36 -19.25 -6.14
N ILE A 275 -25.21 -20.06 -6.76
CA ILE A 275 -24.97 -20.61 -8.10
C ILE A 275 -26.28 -20.61 -8.88
N ILE A 276 -26.27 -20.05 -10.09
CA ILE A 276 -27.36 -20.12 -11.07
C ILE A 276 -26.81 -20.81 -12.32
N ILE A 277 -27.47 -21.88 -12.76
CA ILE A 277 -27.05 -22.67 -13.93
C ILE A 277 -28.21 -22.72 -14.91
N ALA A 278 -28.02 -22.18 -16.10
CA ALA A 278 -28.94 -22.35 -17.22
C ALA A 278 -28.30 -23.30 -18.25
N SER A 279 -28.82 -24.53 -18.34
CA SER A 279 -28.35 -25.53 -19.29
C SER A 279 -29.16 -25.46 -20.58
N THR A 280 -28.47 -25.31 -21.70
CA THR A 280 -29.02 -25.29 -23.06
C THR A 280 -28.60 -26.55 -23.81
N ALA A 281 -29.09 -26.74 -25.04
CA ALA A 281 -28.70 -27.88 -25.89
C ALA A 281 -27.18 -28.05 -26.07
N THR A 282 -26.41 -26.96 -26.01
CA THR A 282 -24.97 -26.96 -26.34
C THR A 282 -24.07 -26.56 -25.17
N HIS A 283 -24.56 -25.75 -24.23
CA HIS A 283 -23.73 -25.18 -23.16
C HIS A 283 -24.42 -25.16 -21.80
N ASP A 284 -23.61 -25.22 -20.74
CA ASP A 284 -24.00 -24.82 -19.39
C ASP A 284 -23.55 -23.37 -19.14
N HIS A 285 -24.51 -22.52 -18.79
CA HIS A 285 -24.27 -21.11 -18.44
C HIS A 285 -24.32 -20.97 -16.93
N VAL A 286 -23.17 -20.75 -16.30
CA VAL A 286 -23.02 -20.74 -14.83
C VAL A 286 -22.74 -19.31 -14.35
N LEU A 287 -23.56 -18.80 -13.45
CA LEU A 287 -23.32 -17.57 -12.71
C LEU A 287 -23.08 -17.91 -11.24
N PHE A 288 -22.00 -17.42 -10.66
CA PHE A 288 -21.71 -17.63 -9.24
C PHE A 288 -20.87 -16.48 -8.67
N GLY A 289 -20.91 -16.31 -7.36
CA GLY A 289 -20.19 -15.24 -6.66
C GLY A 289 -20.98 -14.75 -5.45
N SER A 290 -21.06 -13.44 -5.28
CA SER A 290 -21.71 -12.85 -4.11
C SER A 290 -23.23 -12.78 -4.20
N ALA A 291 -23.82 -12.76 -5.39
CA ALA A 291 -25.24 -12.47 -5.57
C ALA A 291 -26.15 -13.64 -5.12
N ASN A 292 -27.05 -13.36 -4.18
CA ASN A 292 -28.18 -14.25 -3.88
C ASN A 292 -29.22 -14.20 -5.02
N CYS A 293 -30.14 -15.16 -5.08
CA CYS A 293 -31.29 -15.10 -5.97
C CYS A 293 -32.37 -14.14 -5.43
N THR A 294 -32.03 -12.85 -5.35
CA THR A 294 -32.90 -11.76 -4.90
C THR A 294 -32.90 -10.60 -5.89
N THR A 295 -33.98 -9.81 -5.89
CA THR A 295 -34.09 -8.64 -6.77
C THR A 295 -33.07 -7.56 -6.41
N ALA A 296 -32.71 -7.44 -5.13
CA ALA A 296 -31.68 -6.52 -4.68
C ALA A 296 -30.29 -6.85 -5.25
N ALA A 297 -29.97 -8.14 -5.45
CA ALA A 297 -28.67 -8.59 -5.93
C ALA A 297 -28.60 -8.73 -7.46
N LEU A 298 -29.62 -9.31 -8.09
CA LEU A 298 -29.64 -9.56 -9.54
C LEU A 298 -30.20 -8.40 -10.35
N GLY A 299 -31.00 -7.53 -9.73
CA GLY A 299 -31.82 -6.57 -10.44
C GLY A 299 -32.99 -7.24 -11.18
N HIS A 300 -33.59 -6.47 -12.09
CA HIS A 300 -34.59 -6.95 -13.04
C HIS A 300 -34.55 -6.06 -14.28
N THR A 301 -35.36 -6.36 -15.31
CA THR A 301 -35.39 -5.55 -16.53
C THR A 301 -35.51 -4.05 -16.23
N GLY A 302 -34.49 -3.28 -16.62
CA GLY A 302 -34.43 -1.83 -16.43
C GLY A 302 -34.02 -1.36 -15.02
N SER A 303 -33.58 -2.26 -14.13
CA SER A 303 -33.11 -1.96 -12.78
C SER A 303 -31.89 -2.81 -12.44
N VAL A 304 -30.78 -2.18 -12.05
CA VAL A 304 -29.49 -2.86 -11.84
C VAL A 304 -29.39 -3.70 -10.56
N GLY A 305 -30.36 -3.55 -9.66
CA GLY A 305 -30.29 -4.08 -8.29
C GLY A 305 -29.72 -3.05 -7.31
N ALA A 306 -30.19 -3.07 -6.07
CA ALA A 306 -29.79 -2.10 -5.05
C ALA A 306 -28.42 -2.43 -4.42
N ASN A 307 -28.03 -3.71 -4.42
CA ASN A 307 -26.77 -4.16 -3.84
C ASN A 307 -25.61 -3.96 -4.82
N ALA A 308 -24.45 -3.62 -4.26
CA ALA A 308 -23.19 -3.86 -4.96
C ALA A 308 -22.84 -5.35 -4.84
N GLU A 309 -22.45 -5.97 -5.95
CA GLU A 309 -22.23 -7.42 -6.05
C GLU A 309 -21.08 -7.70 -7.03
N ALA A 310 -20.43 -8.85 -6.90
CA ALA A 310 -19.40 -9.33 -7.81
C ALA A 310 -19.57 -10.83 -8.08
N CYS A 311 -19.72 -11.18 -9.36
CA CYS A 311 -19.96 -12.53 -9.83
C CYS A 311 -19.06 -12.85 -11.03
N ASN A 312 -18.86 -14.14 -11.27
CA ASN A 312 -18.33 -14.65 -12.52
C ASN A 312 -19.41 -15.40 -13.28
N TYR A 313 -19.43 -15.15 -14.57
CA TYR A 313 -20.13 -15.97 -15.54
C TYR A 313 -19.14 -16.94 -16.21
N ARG A 314 -19.56 -18.19 -16.40
CA ARG A 314 -18.88 -19.19 -17.23
C ARG A 314 -19.83 -19.75 -18.27
N ARG A 315 -19.36 -19.85 -19.51
CA ARG A 315 -19.96 -20.67 -20.57
C ARG A 315 -19.14 -21.92 -20.70
N LEU A 316 -19.71 -23.08 -20.37
CA LEU A 316 -19.02 -24.37 -20.44
C LEU A 316 -19.70 -25.28 -21.47
N PRO A 317 -19.00 -26.26 -22.05
CA PRO A 317 -19.64 -27.33 -22.81
C PRO A 317 -20.74 -27.99 -21.98
N ARG A 318 -21.86 -28.36 -22.61
CA ARG A 318 -22.99 -29.01 -21.91
C ARG A 318 -22.52 -30.22 -21.09
N GLY A 319 -22.96 -30.29 -19.84
CA GLY A 319 -22.65 -31.37 -18.92
C GLY A 319 -21.40 -31.12 -18.07
N THR A 320 -20.57 -30.12 -18.39
CA THR A 320 -19.36 -29.81 -17.61
C THR A 320 -19.71 -29.33 -16.21
N ALA A 321 -20.72 -28.46 -16.08
CA ALA A 321 -21.17 -28.01 -14.76
C ALA A 321 -21.81 -29.15 -13.97
N ARG A 322 -22.52 -30.04 -14.69
CA ARG A 322 -23.12 -31.27 -14.15
C ARG A 322 -22.09 -32.19 -13.51
N GLU A 323 -21.00 -32.47 -14.22
CA GLU A 323 -19.91 -33.31 -13.72
C GLU A 323 -19.15 -32.64 -12.57
N ALA A 324 -18.72 -31.38 -12.75
CA ALA A 324 -17.85 -30.69 -11.79
C ALA A 324 -18.53 -30.45 -10.42
N LEU A 325 -19.83 -30.16 -10.40
CA LEU A 325 -20.59 -29.92 -9.17
C LEU A 325 -21.35 -31.17 -8.69
N GLY A 326 -21.27 -32.28 -9.43
CA GLY A 326 -22.03 -33.50 -9.14
C GLY A 326 -23.54 -33.28 -9.11
N LEU A 327 -24.06 -32.54 -10.11
CA LEU A 327 -25.48 -32.14 -10.19
C LEU A 327 -26.43 -33.33 -10.39
N ASP A 328 -25.94 -34.51 -10.77
CA ASP A 328 -26.74 -35.74 -10.97
C ASP A 328 -27.67 -35.99 -9.78
N ARG A 329 -27.15 -35.79 -8.56
CA ARG A 329 -27.91 -35.98 -7.32
C ARG A 329 -29.15 -35.07 -7.21
N TRP A 330 -29.18 -33.94 -7.90
CA TRP A 330 -30.30 -32.99 -7.91
C TRP A 330 -31.16 -33.14 -9.16
N LEU A 331 -30.53 -33.36 -10.31
CA LEU A 331 -31.23 -33.55 -11.58
C LEU A 331 -32.07 -34.84 -11.53
N ASP A 332 -31.51 -35.89 -10.94
CA ASP A 332 -32.10 -37.23 -10.86
C ASP A 332 -32.65 -37.54 -9.46
N GLY A 333 -32.47 -36.64 -8.48
CA GLY A 333 -32.91 -36.82 -7.09
C GLY A 333 -34.42 -36.68 -6.87
N ASP A 334 -34.94 -37.33 -5.83
CA ASP A 334 -36.37 -37.29 -5.52
C ASP A 334 -36.83 -35.88 -5.13
N ALA A 335 -38.04 -35.52 -5.59
CA ALA A 335 -38.63 -34.23 -5.24
C ALA A 335 -39.10 -34.23 -3.78
N ILE A 336 -38.80 -33.15 -3.07
CA ILE A 336 -39.28 -32.90 -1.71
C ILE A 336 -40.56 -32.07 -1.79
N GLY A 337 -41.55 -32.38 -0.94
CA GLY A 337 -42.76 -31.59 -0.81
C GLY A 337 -42.47 -30.24 -0.14
N LEU A 338 -43.21 -29.19 -0.53
CA LEU A 338 -43.10 -27.89 0.13
C LEU A 338 -43.43 -27.96 1.64
N ASP A 339 -44.31 -28.88 2.02
CA ASP A 339 -44.72 -29.10 3.42
C ASP A 339 -43.65 -29.83 4.24
N ASP A 340 -42.63 -30.41 3.60
CA ASP A 340 -41.50 -31.08 4.26
C ASP A 340 -40.36 -30.09 4.61
N LEU A 341 -40.45 -28.84 4.16
CA LEU A 341 -39.48 -27.79 4.47
C LEU A 341 -39.79 -27.15 5.83
N ALA A 342 -38.74 -26.83 6.58
CA ALA A 342 -38.89 -26.04 7.80
C ALA A 342 -39.54 -24.68 7.50
N ALA A 343 -40.46 -24.25 8.37
CA ALA A 343 -41.01 -22.91 8.28
C ALA A 343 -39.89 -21.87 8.48
N PRO A 344 -39.83 -20.79 7.68
CA PRO A 344 -38.86 -19.72 7.88
C PRO A 344 -38.94 -19.17 9.30
N VAL A 345 -37.79 -19.00 9.96
CA VAL A 345 -37.72 -18.40 11.30
C VAL A 345 -37.30 -16.94 11.12
N GLU A 346 -38.24 -16.01 11.32
CA GLU A 346 -37.89 -14.59 11.28
C GLU A 346 -36.96 -14.23 12.45
N GLY A 347 -35.66 -14.15 12.16
CA GLY A 347 -34.69 -13.52 13.06
C GLY A 347 -34.85 -12.01 13.10
N PRO A 348 -34.47 -11.33 14.21
CA PRO A 348 -34.46 -9.89 14.25
C PRO A 348 -33.52 -9.34 13.16
N PRO A 349 -33.96 -8.39 12.33
CA PRO A 349 -33.10 -7.84 11.28
C PRO A 349 -31.91 -7.12 11.91
N ILE A 350 -30.76 -7.19 11.22
CA ILE A 350 -29.58 -6.39 11.60
C ILE A 350 -30.01 -4.90 11.56
N PRO A 351 -29.83 -4.14 12.64
CA PRO A 351 -30.34 -2.77 12.74
C PRO A 351 -29.44 -1.78 11.99
N MET A 352 -29.33 -1.96 10.66
CA MET A 352 -28.42 -1.25 9.76
C MET A 352 -28.51 0.28 9.89
N GLN A 353 -29.72 0.83 9.91
CA GLN A 353 -29.94 2.28 10.07
C GLN A 353 -29.51 2.79 11.46
N ALA A 354 -29.70 1.99 12.51
CA ALA A 354 -29.30 2.38 13.86
C ALA A 354 -27.78 2.29 14.06
N ILE A 355 -27.10 1.42 13.31
CA ILE A 355 -25.64 1.37 13.28
C ILE A 355 -25.09 2.58 12.53
N GLU A 356 -25.62 2.86 11.33
CA GLU A 356 -25.24 4.00 10.50
C GLU A 356 -25.39 5.34 11.22
N ALA A 357 -26.52 5.55 11.89
CA ALA A 357 -26.79 6.77 12.66
C ALA A 357 -25.83 7.00 13.84
N ARG A 358 -25.11 5.96 14.28
CA ARG A 358 -24.17 6.03 15.41
C ARG A 358 -22.70 6.09 14.97
N GLN A 359 -22.39 6.14 13.68
CA GLN A 359 -21.00 6.17 13.23
C GLN A 359 -20.32 7.52 13.55
N PRO A 360 -19.09 7.51 14.09
CA PRO A 360 -18.36 8.76 14.40
C PRO A 360 -17.70 9.41 13.18
N GLY A 361 -17.64 8.72 12.03
CA GLY A 361 -16.85 9.11 10.88
C GLY A 361 -15.46 8.44 10.87
N ALA A 362 -14.51 9.04 10.15
CA ALA A 362 -13.17 8.48 9.94
C ALA A 362 -12.10 9.27 10.71
N PHE A 363 -11.12 8.55 11.27
CA PHE A 363 -9.99 9.12 12.01
C PHE A 363 -8.66 8.67 11.41
N GLU A 364 -7.78 9.62 11.12
CA GLU A 364 -6.45 9.40 10.55
C GLU A 364 -5.41 10.17 11.39
N LEU A 365 -4.35 9.50 11.83
CA LEU A 365 -3.20 10.12 12.46
C LEU A 365 -2.06 10.20 11.43
N ASP A 366 -1.62 11.40 11.11
CA ASP A 366 -0.56 11.69 10.12
C ASP A 366 0.35 12.79 10.68
N SER A 367 1.67 12.53 10.77
CA SER A 367 2.65 13.53 11.23
C SER A 367 2.29 14.20 12.57
N GLY A 368 1.72 13.43 13.50
CA GLY A 368 1.29 13.88 14.83
C GLY A 368 0.01 14.71 14.88
N LEU A 369 -0.68 14.90 13.76
CA LEU A 369 -2.00 15.51 13.69
C LEU A 369 -3.07 14.42 13.56
N LEU A 370 -4.08 14.48 14.41
CA LEU A 370 -5.30 13.70 14.25
C LEU A 370 -6.25 14.44 13.33
N HIS A 371 -6.54 13.84 12.18
CA HIS A 371 -7.54 14.24 11.22
C HIS A 371 -8.83 13.45 11.48
N TRP A 372 -9.94 14.16 11.66
CA TRP A 372 -11.26 13.58 11.84
C TRP A 372 -12.20 14.09 10.75
N ARG A 373 -12.80 13.17 9.99
CA ARG A 373 -13.88 13.46 9.04
C ARG A 373 -15.19 12.94 9.63
N PRO A 374 -16.05 13.81 10.19
CA PRO A 374 -17.30 13.41 10.81
C PRO A 374 -18.25 12.72 9.80
N ALA A 375 -19.03 11.74 10.26
CA ALA A 375 -20.04 11.08 9.42
C ALA A 375 -21.19 12.04 9.03
N THR A 376 -21.54 12.96 9.92
CA THR A 376 -22.57 13.99 9.69
C THR A 376 -21.97 15.39 9.82
N ALA A 377 -22.30 16.26 8.87
CA ALA A 377 -21.87 17.65 8.91
C ALA A 377 -22.61 18.39 10.05
N GLY A 378 -21.87 19.11 10.90
CA GLY A 378 -22.45 20.13 11.80
C GLY A 378 -22.64 19.78 13.28
N SER A 379 -22.09 18.67 13.81
CA SER A 379 -22.01 18.51 15.27
C SER A 379 -20.75 19.19 15.80
N ASP A 380 -20.89 20.41 16.36
CA ASP A 380 -19.80 21.16 17.02
C ASP A 380 -19.75 20.91 18.54
N LEU A 381 -20.61 20.02 19.04
CA LEU A 381 -20.78 19.73 20.45
C LEU A 381 -20.24 18.34 20.79
N GLY A 382 -19.71 18.19 22.00
CA GLY A 382 -19.22 16.92 22.53
C GLY A 382 -17.70 16.79 22.56
N ASN A 383 -17.24 15.56 22.75
CA ASN A 383 -15.82 15.20 22.83
C ASN A 383 -15.49 14.05 21.88
N VAL A 384 -14.30 14.10 21.28
CA VAL A 384 -13.67 12.94 20.65
C VAL A 384 -12.86 12.22 21.72
N GLN A 385 -13.23 11.00 22.05
CA GLN A 385 -12.51 10.12 22.97
C GLN A 385 -11.57 9.23 22.17
N LEU A 386 -10.27 9.29 22.49
CA LEU A 386 -9.23 8.41 21.95
C LEU A 386 -9.02 7.24 22.89
N LEU A 387 -8.94 6.04 22.33
CA LEU A 387 -8.92 4.78 23.06
C LEU A 387 -7.70 3.94 22.68
N ASP A 388 -7.23 3.12 23.62
CA ASP A 388 -6.17 2.13 23.39
C ASP A 388 -6.69 0.85 22.72
N ARG A 389 -5.82 -0.15 22.55
CA ARG A 389 -6.15 -1.46 21.96
C ARG A 389 -7.25 -2.23 22.70
N HIS A 390 -7.48 -1.94 23.97
CA HIS A 390 -8.48 -2.57 24.83
C HIS A 390 -9.73 -1.70 25.00
N ALA A 391 -9.91 -0.72 24.10
CA ALA A 391 -10.95 0.31 24.16
C ALA A 391 -10.98 1.12 25.47
N GLN A 392 -9.85 1.23 26.18
CA GLN A 392 -9.74 2.07 27.37
C GLN A 392 -9.44 3.51 26.98
N LEU A 393 -10.06 4.47 27.68
CA LEU A 393 -9.89 5.90 27.42
C LEU A 393 -8.46 6.35 27.68
N ILE A 394 -7.82 6.92 26.66
CA ILE A 394 -6.51 7.59 26.76
C ILE A 394 -6.72 9.09 26.98
N LEU A 395 -7.50 9.72 26.11
CA LEU A 395 -7.65 11.17 26.05
C LEU A 395 -9.06 11.54 25.58
N SER A 396 -9.64 12.58 26.15
CA SER A 396 -10.90 13.17 25.70
C SER A 396 -10.63 14.60 25.22
N ILE A 397 -10.99 14.88 23.96
CA ILE A 397 -10.70 16.14 23.28
C ILE A 397 -12.03 16.81 22.93
N ALA A 398 -12.28 18.01 23.45
CA ALA A 398 -13.48 18.77 23.08
C ALA A 398 -13.48 19.07 21.57
N VAL A 399 -14.61 18.84 20.90
CA VAL A 399 -14.78 19.07 19.45
C VAL A 399 -14.42 20.51 19.07
N ALA A 400 -14.72 21.47 19.94
CA ALA A 400 -14.36 22.89 19.77
C ALA A 400 -12.84 23.16 19.70
N SER A 401 -11.99 22.22 20.12
CA SER A 401 -10.53 22.35 20.05
C SER A 401 -9.96 22.00 18.67
N PHE A 402 -10.77 21.39 17.80
CA PHE A 402 -10.33 21.03 16.45
C PHE A 402 -10.32 22.25 15.53
N ARG A 403 -9.26 22.35 14.73
CA ARG A 403 -9.18 23.32 13.62
C ARG A 403 -10.00 22.80 12.45
N HIS A 404 -10.87 23.64 11.91
CA HIS A 404 -11.75 23.30 10.81
C HIS A 404 -11.04 23.53 9.47
N GLY A 405 -11.05 22.52 8.60
CA GLY A 405 -10.61 22.58 7.22
C GLY A 405 -11.72 22.12 6.27
N ASP A 406 -11.38 21.97 4.99
CA ASP A 406 -12.33 21.51 3.97
C ASP A 406 -12.66 20.03 4.17
N GLY A 407 -13.81 19.74 4.78
CA GLY A 407 -14.30 18.37 5.03
C GLY A 407 -13.60 17.58 6.15
N ALA A 408 -12.60 18.16 6.83
CA ALA A 408 -11.88 17.51 7.93
C ALA A 408 -11.58 18.48 9.09
N ARG A 409 -11.51 17.92 10.30
CA ARG A 409 -11.17 18.59 11.55
C ARG A 409 -9.81 18.09 12.03
N THR A 410 -8.93 18.98 12.50
CA THR A 410 -7.57 18.59 12.90
C THR A 410 -7.20 19.04 14.30
N VAL A 411 -6.45 18.21 15.03
CA VAL A 411 -5.91 18.54 16.36
C VAL A 411 -4.54 17.88 16.56
N PRO A 412 -3.54 18.55 17.15
CA PRO A 412 -2.27 17.91 17.48
C PRO A 412 -2.42 16.90 18.62
N ILE A 413 -1.69 15.78 18.52
CA ILE A 413 -1.63 14.74 19.55
C ILE A 413 -0.21 14.66 20.09
N ASP A 414 -0.09 14.59 21.42
CA ASP A 414 1.18 14.42 22.11
C ASP A 414 1.96 13.20 21.56
N PRO A 415 3.23 13.35 21.12
CA PRO A 415 4.06 12.26 20.65
C PRO A 415 4.08 11.01 21.53
N GLY A 416 4.04 11.17 22.86
CA GLY A 416 4.01 10.05 23.80
C GLY A 416 2.72 9.23 23.76
N LEU A 417 1.62 9.82 23.28
CA LEU A 417 0.31 9.17 23.19
C LEU A 417 0.02 8.59 21.80
N GLN A 418 0.67 9.11 20.75
CA GLN A 418 0.41 8.71 19.36
C GLN A 418 0.46 7.20 19.16
N LYS A 419 1.49 6.53 19.70
CA LYS A 419 1.63 5.06 19.58
C LYS A 419 0.59 4.26 20.34
N ALA A 420 -0.07 4.80 21.35
CA ALA A 420 -1.07 4.09 22.14
C ALA A 420 -2.48 4.16 21.54
N VAL A 421 -2.78 5.22 20.79
CA VAL A 421 -4.10 5.44 20.18
C VAL A 421 -4.38 4.36 19.13
N ARG A 422 -5.50 3.65 19.26
CA ARG A 422 -5.96 2.61 18.32
C ARG A 422 -7.35 2.88 17.81
N PHE A 423 -8.22 3.39 18.67
CA PHE A 423 -9.60 3.67 18.33
C PHE A 423 -10.03 5.06 18.77
N ALA A 424 -11.15 5.51 18.24
CA ALA A 424 -11.81 6.74 18.64
C ALA A 424 -13.32 6.56 18.63
N ARG A 425 -14.01 7.35 19.46
CA ARG A 425 -15.46 7.50 19.45
C ARG A 425 -15.85 8.93 19.78
N VAL A 426 -17.08 9.31 19.46
CA VAL A 426 -17.63 10.64 19.74
C VAL A 426 -18.63 10.52 20.87
N GLU A 427 -18.45 11.34 21.90
CA GLU A 427 -19.34 11.52 23.03
C GLU A 427 -20.17 12.78 22.81
N THR A 428 -21.49 12.67 22.83
CA THR A 428 -22.41 13.81 22.75
C THR A 428 -23.44 13.74 23.88
N GLY A 429 -23.29 14.59 24.90
CA GLY A 429 -24.13 14.54 26.10
C GLY A 429 -23.92 13.23 26.87
N HIS A 430 -24.94 12.37 26.90
CA HIS A 430 -24.89 11.05 27.54
C HIS A 430 -24.79 9.88 26.54
N ALA A 431 -24.67 10.17 25.24
CA ALA A 431 -24.61 9.16 24.19
C ALA A 431 -23.21 9.02 23.62
N PHE A 432 -22.85 7.79 23.24
CA PHE A 432 -21.63 7.46 22.53
C PHE A 432 -21.95 6.97 21.12
N SER A 433 -21.11 7.37 20.16
CA SER A 433 -21.04 6.74 18.85
C SER A 433 -20.56 5.28 18.97
N THR A 434 -20.63 4.52 17.88
CA THR A 434 -19.83 3.30 17.75
C THR A 434 -18.34 3.64 17.81
N ILE A 435 -17.52 2.63 18.10
CA ILE A 435 -16.06 2.75 18.00
C ILE A 435 -15.66 2.75 16.53
N ALA A 436 -14.67 3.57 16.18
CA ALA A 436 -13.98 3.54 14.90
C ALA A 436 -12.47 3.38 15.12
N HIS A 437 -11.79 2.72 14.20
CA HIS A 437 -10.33 2.63 14.20
C HIS A 437 -9.69 3.98 13.86
N VAL A 438 -8.51 4.22 14.40
CA VAL A 438 -7.65 5.34 14.01
C VAL A 438 -6.59 4.81 13.06
N THR A 439 -6.61 5.27 11.81
CA THR A 439 -5.60 4.89 10.83
C THR A 439 -4.31 5.66 11.05
N HIS A 440 -3.20 4.95 11.25
CA HIS A 440 -1.84 5.50 11.37
C HIS A 440 -1.21 5.54 9.98
N ARG A 441 -1.28 6.68 9.31
CA ARG A 441 -0.84 6.79 7.91
C ARG A 441 0.66 6.52 7.75
N ASP A 442 1.48 6.97 8.70
CA ASP A 442 2.92 6.73 8.69
C ASP A 442 3.27 5.26 8.95
N ALA A 443 2.51 4.57 9.82
CA ALA A 443 2.69 3.14 10.05
C ALA A 443 2.30 2.32 8.81
N LEU A 444 1.19 2.66 8.14
CA LEU A 444 0.82 2.01 6.89
C LEU A 444 1.86 2.25 5.79
N ARG A 445 2.42 3.47 5.68
CA ARG A 445 3.50 3.76 4.73
C ARG A 445 4.75 2.95 5.03
N SER A 446 5.17 2.86 6.29
CA SER A 446 6.34 2.07 6.68
C SER A 446 6.13 0.57 6.47
N ARG A 447 4.89 0.07 6.63
CA ARG A 447 4.56 -1.34 6.39
C ARG A 447 4.64 -1.74 4.92
N ARG A 448 4.31 -0.83 3.99
CA ARG A 448 4.33 -1.05 2.54
C ARG A 448 5.76 -1.16 2.00
N ARG A 449 6.45 -2.25 2.31
CA ARG A 449 7.79 -2.59 1.82
C ARG A 449 7.70 -3.91 1.08
N GLU A 450 8.25 -3.99 -0.13
CA GLU A 450 8.34 -5.30 -0.79
C GLU A 450 9.24 -6.22 0.02
N VAL A 451 8.90 -7.51 0.11
CA VAL A 451 9.78 -8.48 0.78
C VAL A 451 11.08 -8.56 -0.03
N ALA A 452 12.19 -8.17 0.59
CA ALA A 452 13.49 -8.24 -0.08
C ALA A 452 13.83 -9.70 -0.37
N THR A 453 14.12 -10.03 -1.64
CA THR A 453 14.57 -11.37 -2.03
C THR A 453 15.86 -11.29 -2.83
N GLY A 454 16.65 -12.37 -2.80
CA GLY A 454 17.85 -12.52 -3.63
C GLY A 454 18.91 -11.43 -3.42
N SER A 455 19.25 -10.69 -4.48
CA SER A 455 20.26 -9.62 -4.43
C SER A 455 19.83 -8.41 -3.62
N VAL A 456 18.53 -8.12 -3.55
CA VAL A 456 17.98 -7.00 -2.76
C VAL A 456 18.16 -7.28 -1.29
N ALA A 457 17.83 -8.50 -0.82
CA ALA A 457 18.06 -8.90 0.57
C ALA A 457 19.54 -8.81 0.98
N ARG A 458 20.45 -9.27 0.10
CA ARG A 458 21.90 -9.16 0.34
C ARG A 458 22.40 -7.72 0.37
N ALA A 459 21.80 -6.83 -0.42
CA ALA A 459 22.14 -5.41 -0.43
C ALA A 459 21.59 -4.70 0.82
N LEU A 460 20.37 -5.06 1.24
CA LEU A 460 19.70 -4.54 2.44
C LEU A 460 20.50 -4.85 3.70
N ALA A 461 20.94 -6.11 3.86
CA ALA A 461 21.76 -6.58 4.97
C ALA A 461 23.00 -5.69 5.23
N ARG A 462 23.58 -5.10 4.18
CA ARG A 462 24.76 -4.21 4.31
C ARG A 462 24.47 -2.95 5.11
N PHE A 463 23.23 -2.48 5.14
CA PHE A 463 22.81 -1.26 5.85
C PHE A 463 22.19 -1.55 7.21
N THR A 464 21.76 -2.79 7.47
CA THR A 464 21.10 -3.20 8.72
C THR A 464 22.05 -3.87 9.72
N ASP A 465 23.08 -4.58 9.25
CA ASP A 465 23.87 -5.49 10.10
C ASP A 465 25.04 -4.80 10.82
N GLY A 466 25.01 -3.46 10.93
CA GLY A 466 26.05 -2.70 11.63
C GLY A 466 27.42 -2.67 10.94
N ALA A 467 27.47 -2.82 9.61
CA ALA A 467 28.70 -2.76 8.84
C ALA A 467 29.39 -1.38 8.93
N ASP A 468 30.73 -1.35 8.87
CA ASP A 468 31.51 -0.10 8.74
C ASP A 468 31.17 0.57 7.40
N PHE A 469 31.09 1.90 7.40
CA PHE A 469 30.63 2.66 6.23
C PHE A 469 31.72 2.67 5.16
N ASP A 470 31.58 1.84 4.11
CA ASP A 470 32.64 1.62 3.11
C ASP A 470 32.21 1.86 1.65
N LEU A 471 33.19 2.04 0.77
CA LEU A 471 32.97 2.40 -0.64
C LEU A 471 32.16 1.35 -1.40
N TRP A 472 32.31 0.07 -1.06
CA TRP A 472 31.57 -1.02 -1.69
C TRP A 472 30.06 -0.94 -1.40
N MET A 473 29.64 -0.25 -0.33
CA MET A 473 28.22 -0.04 0.00
C MET A 473 27.51 0.81 -1.07
N HIS A 474 28.23 1.55 -1.90
CA HIS A 474 27.65 2.22 -3.07
C HIS A 474 26.98 1.22 -4.03
N GLN A 475 27.53 0.01 -4.22
CA GLN A 475 26.89 -1.00 -5.08
C GLN A 475 25.60 -1.53 -4.45
N ALA A 476 25.57 -1.65 -3.12
CA ALA A 476 24.36 -2.02 -2.39
C ALA A 476 23.31 -0.89 -2.50
N PHE A 477 23.72 0.38 -2.33
CA PHE A 477 22.87 1.55 -2.57
C PHE A 477 22.22 1.50 -3.95
N GLU A 478 23.03 1.33 -5.01
CA GLU A 478 22.52 1.27 -6.38
C GLU A 478 21.57 0.09 -6.59
N THR A 479 21.81 -1.05 -5.94
CA THR A 479 20.91 -2.20 -6.02
C THR A 479 19.54 -1.90 -5.40
N LEU A 480 19.51 -1.26 -4.22
CA LEU A 480 18.27 -0.91 -3.53
C LEU A 480 17.53 0.22 -4.25
N ALA A 481 18.24 1.27 -4.67
CA ALA A 481 17.67 2.37 -5.44
C ALA A 481 17.02 1.87 -6.75
N ARG A 482 17.67 0.94 -7.46
CA ARG A 482 17.07 0.32 -8.65
C ARG A 482 15.82 -0.51 -8.31
N ALA A 483 15.86 -1.30 -7.24
CA ALA A 483 14.69 -2.08 -6.83
C ALA A 483 13.48 -1.20 -6.47
N ASP A 484 13.74 -0.02 -5.91
CA ASP A 484 12.71 0.94 -5.51
C ASP A 484 12.17 1.78 -6.67
N PHE A 485 13.05 2.22 -7.58
CA PHE A 485 12.76 3.31 -8.52
C PHE A 485 12.88 2.92 -10.01
N ASP A 486 13.52 1.80 -10.35
CA ASP A 486 13.59 1.32 -11.73
C ASP A 486 12.45 0.31 -12.01
N SER A 487 11.70 0.56 -13.07
CA SER A 487 10.91 -0.48 -13.73
C SER A 487 11.84 -1.21 -14.71
N ASP A 488 12.11 -2.49 -14.45
CA ASP A 488 13.08 -3.36 -15.13
C ASP A 488 13.51 -2.90 -16.54
N GLN A 489 14.62 -2.16 -16.61
CA GLN A 489 15.54 -2.24 -17.73
C GLN A 489 16.75 -3.04 -17.28
N GLU A 490 17.09 -4.06 -18.07
CA GLU A 490 18.23 -4.95 -17.85
C GLU A 490 19.51 -4.22 -17.40
N PRO A 491 20.38 -4.89 -16.63
CA PRO A 491 21.58 -4.27 -16.07
C PRO A 491 22.42 -3.62 -17.18
N ARG A 492 22.53 -2.29 -17.16
CA ARG A 492 23.49 -1.53 -17.97
C ARG A 492 24.90 -1.98 -17.60
N LYS A 493 25.42 -2.98 -18.32
CA LYS A 493 26.85 -3.28 -18.37
C LYS A 493 27.53 -2.09 -19.06
N LEU A 494 28.49 -1.49 -18.36
CA LEU A 494 29.39 -0.48 -18.90
C LEU A 494 30.11 -1.02 -20.15
N SER A 495 29.65 -0.65 -21.35
CA SER A 495 30.52 -0.53 -22.54
C SER A 495 29.83 0.14 -23.74
N ALA A 496 30.50 1.18 -24.25
CA ALA A 496 30.54 1.75 -25.62
C ALA A 496 29.25 1.90 -26.46
N VAL A 497 28.76 3.14 -26.47
CA VAL A 497 28.25 3.96 -27.60
C VAL A 497 27.65 3.23 -28.82
N ARG A 498 26.32 3.37 -29.00
CA ARG A 498 25.67 3.70 -30.29
C ARG A 498 24.25 4.25 -30.04
N PRO A 499 23.79 5.26 -30.80
CA PRO A 499 22.52 5.92 -30.55
C PRO A 499 21.36 5.17 -31.21
N HIS A 500 20.33 4.82 -30.44
CA HIS A 500 19.02 4.45 -30.97
C HIS A 500 17.97 5.49 -30.58
N ALA A 501 17.13 5.84 -31.55
CA ALA A 501 16.11 6.87 -31.45
C ALA A 501 14.98 6.47 -30.49
N ARG A 502 14.70 7.33 -29.51
CA ARG A 502 13.58 7.22 -28.57
C ARG A 502 12.25 7.51 -29.29
N LYS A 503 11.25 6.63 -29.09
CA LYS A 503 9.83 6.95 -29.28
C LYS A 503 9.35 7.74 -28.06
N THR A 504 8.54 8.75 -28.32
CA THR A 504 8.00 9.71 -27.36
C THR A 504 6.87 9.11 -26.52
N ASP A 505 7.10 8.95 -25.22
CA ASP A 505 6.05 8.78 -24.22
C ASP A 505 5.48 10.13 -23.79
N ARG A 506 4.21 10.09 -23.36
CA ARG A 506 3.32 11.25 -23.12
C ARG A 506 3.84 12.19 -22.03
N GLU A 507 3.80 13.49 -22.32
CA GLU A 507 4.16 14.57 -21.40
C GLU A 507 3.24 14.60 -20.15
N PRO A 508 3.81 14.71 -18.93
CA PRO A 508 3.05 15.00 -17.73
C PRO A 508 2.47 16.43 -17.76
N ALA A 509 1.35 16.63 -17.06
CA ALA A 509 0.64 17.90 -17.01
C ALA A 509 1.55 19.06 -16.57
N ALA A 510 1.44 20.21 -17.25
CA ALA A 510 2.30 21.35 -17.04
C ALA A 510 2.19 21.89 -15.59
N PRO A 511 3.33 22.15 -14.92
CA PRO A 511 3.33 22.71 -13.58
C PRO A 511 2.77 24.13 -13.55
N VAL A 512 1.97 24.43 -12.52
CA VAL A 512 1.43 25.77 -12.27
C VAL A 512 2.46 26.58 -11.46
N PRO A 513 3.04 27.66 -12.00
CA PRO A 513 3.93 28.53 -11.24
C PRO A 513 3.12 29.35 -10.22
N LEU A 514 3.52 29.30 -8.95
CA LEU A 514 3.01 30.19 -7.90
C LEU A 514 3.91 31.42 -7.78
N SER A 515 3.34 32.58 -7.47
CA SER A 515 4.14 33.76 -7.14
C SER A 515 4.82 33.62 -5.77
N TYR A 516 5.90 34.37 -5.55
CA TYR A 516 6.63 34.37 -4.27
C TYR A 516 5.73 34.72 -3.07
N GLU A 517 4.78 35.64 -3.25
CA GLU A 517 3.83 36.02 -2.20
C GLU A 517 2.79 34.92 -1.93
N GLU A 518 2.25 34.26 -2.97
CA GLU A 518 1.33 33.13 -2.82
C GLU A 518 2.01 31.92 -2.15
N PHE A 519 3.27 31.66 -2.49
CA PHE A 519 4.10 30.63 -1.85
C PHE A 519 4.37 30.95 -0.36
N MET A 520 4.70 32.21 -0.04
CA MET A 520 4.99 32.63 1.34
C MET A 520 3.72 32.72 2.21
N GLN A 521 2.56 33.07 1.64
CA GLN A 521 1.28 33.07 2.34
C GLN A 521 0.80 31.65 2.68
N GLY A 522 1.07 30.66 1.82
CA GLY A 522 0.87 29.24 2.14
C GLY A 522 1.78 28.72 3.26
N LYS A 523 3.01 29.24 3.37
CA LYS A 523 3.99 28.90 4.43
C LYS A 523 3.70 29.56 5.79
N ALA A 524 3.16 30.78 5.81
CA ALA A 524 2.98 31.56 7.04
C ALA A 524 1.85 31.05 7.97
N GLY A 525 0.93 30.23 7.46
CA GLY A 525 -0.15 29.61 8.25
C GLY A 525 0.30 28.46 9.17
N THR A 526 1.53 27.97 9.01
CA THR A 526 2.01 26.70 9.61
C THR A 526 3.07 26.98 10.68
N ARG A 527 2.68 27.61 11.80
CA ARG A 527 3.49 27.53 13.03
C ARG A 527 3.26 26.14 13.66
N GLN A 528 4.12 25.17 13.32
CA GLN A 528 4.18 23.86 13.97
C GLN A 528 5.40 23.80 14.90
N GLN A 529 5.14 23.60 16.19
CA GLN A 529 6.10 23.10 17.18
C GLN A 529 6.14 21.57 17.07
N GLY A 530 7.35 20.99 17.03
CA GLY A 530 7.71 19.62 17.40
C GLY A 530 6.82 18.45 16.98
N GLY A 531 7.14 17.82 15.85
CA GLY A 531 6.62 16.50 15.45
C GLY A 531 7.10 16.09 14.05
N GLN A 532 7.59 14.86 13.91
CA GLN A 532 8.23 14.31 12.69
C GLN A 532 7.42 14.59 11.41
N GLY A 533 8.00 15.32 10.47
CA GLY A 533 7.38 15.58 9.16
C GLY A 533 7.38 14.35 8.23
N ALA A 534 6.72 14.47 7.08
CA ALA A 534 6.64 13.42 6.08
C ALA A 534 8.02 13.01 5.50
N ASN A 535 8.26 11.71 5.37
CA ASN A 535 9.44 11.10 4.75
C ASN A 535 9.10 10.61 3.33
N SER A 536 9.84 11.09 2.33
CA SER A 536 9.59 10.73 0.94
C SER A 536 10.02 9.32 0.55
N LEU A 537 10.88 8.69 1.36
CA LEU A 537 11.39 7.33 1.15
C LEU A 537 10.60 6.26 1.91
N ALA A 538 9.56 6.65 2.66
CA ALA A 538 8.79 5.71 3.47
C ALA A 538 8.19 4.59 2.60
N GLY A 539 8.46 3.33 2.97
CA GLY A 539 8.01 2.15 2.22
C GLY A 539 8.94 1.70 1.08
N THR A 540 10.13 2.30 0.95
CA THR A 540 11.18 1.87 0.02
C THR A 540 12.30 1.14 0.76
N TYR A 541 13.11 0.33 0.05
CA TYR A 541 14.36 -0.21 0.61
C TYR A 541 15.37 0.89 0.93
N SER A 542 15.32 1.99 0.19
CA SER A 542 16.14 3.18 0.38
C SER A 542 15.89 3.88 1.73
N ASP A 543 14.78 3.60 2.40
CA ASP A 543 14.52 4.05 3.78
C ASP A 543 15.54 3.46 4.77
N SER A 544 15.97 2.20 4.57
CA SER A 544 16.99 1.58 5.41
C SER A 544 18.38 2.22 5.22
N ILE A 545 18.65 2.74 4.01
CA ILE A 545 19.85 3.55 3.77
C ILE A 545 19.74 4.86 4.55
N ARG A 546 18.59 5.53 4.51
CA ARG A 546 18.34 6.74 5.29
C ARG A 546 18.52 6.48 6.79
N ASP A 547 17.99 5.39 7.32
CA ASP A 547 18.15 5.00 8.73
C ASP A 547 19.61 4.79 9.10
N PHE A 548 20.37 4.07 8.26
CA PHE A 548 21.82 3.91 8.42
C PHE A 548 22.56 5.26 8.45
N LEU A 549 22.24 6.17 7.51
CA LEU A 549 22.84 7.51 7.48
C LEU A 549 22.45 8.35 8.71
N ASN A 550 21.21 8.21 9.21
CA ASN A 550 20.74 8.88 10.42
C ASN A 550 21.47 8.38 11.67
N LEU A 551 21.69 7.06 11.77
CA LEU A 551 22.50 6.44 12.81
C LEU A 551 23.94 6.99 12.79
N LEU A 552 24.56 7.05 11.62
CA LEU A 552 25.91 7.61 11.44
C LEU A 552 26.00 9.08 11.82
N SER A 553 24.95 9.87 11.56
CA SER A 553 24.87 11.27 11.94
C SER A 553 24.34 11.51 13.36
N GLY A 554 24.23 10.48 14.21
CA GLY A 554 23.88 10.64 15.63
C GLY A 554 22.41 10.90 15.94
N ARG A 555 21.50 10.70 14.98
CA ARG A 555 20.04 10.89 15.15
C ARG A 555 19.29 9.59 15.41
N ALA A 556 19.91 8.60 16.06
CA ALA A 556 19.24 7.33 16.33
C ALA A 556 17.85 7.58 16.94
N ALA A 557 16.80 7.14 16.26
CA ALA A 557 15.52 6.93 16.91
C ALA A 557 15.80 5.92 18.04
N ALA A 558 15.28 6.18 19.23
CA ALA A 558 15.25 5.14 20.25
C ALA A 558 14.56 3.92 19.63
N ILE A 559 15.32 2.89 19.29
CA ILE A 559 14.78 1.55 19.06
C ILE A 559 14.35 1.10 20.45
N VAL A 560 13.17 1.55 20.86
CA VAL A 560 12.38 0.82 21.83
C VAL A 560 11.89 -0.39 21.04
N PRO A 561 12.23 -1.62 21.44
CA PRO A 561 11.64 -2.81 20.87
C PRO A 561 10.13 -2.57 20.79
N ASP A 562 9.56 -2.72 19.60
CA ASP A 562 8.11 -2.83 19.50
C ASP A 562 7.82 -4.17 20.17
N ASP A 563 7.32 -4.17 21.40
CA ASP A 563 6.96 -5.40 22.12
C ASP A 563 5.85 -6.18 21.36
N ASP A 564 5.27 -5.58 20.31
CA ASP A 564 4.33 -6.16 19.36
C ASP A 564 4.97 -6.57 18.00
N TYR A 565 6.29 -6.42 17.82
CA TYR A 565 6.99 -7.03 16.67
C TYR A 565 7.13 -8.52 16.95
N ASP A 566 6.36 -9.32 16.23
CA ASP A 566 6.49 -10.77 16.24
C ASP A 566 7.49 -11.22 15.15
N PRO A 567 8.74 -11.58 15.51
CA PRO A 567 9.72 -12.08 14.56
C PRO A 567 9.32 -13.43 13.93
N GLU A 568 8.33 -14.16 14.47
CA GLU A 568 7.87 -15.44 13.87
C GLU A 568 7.31 -15.24 12.45
N PHE A 569 6.90 -14.03 12.07
CA PHE A 569 6.40 -13.72 10.72
C PHE A 569 7.50 -13.39 9.70
N ASP A 570 8.73 -13.12 10.15
CA ASP A 570 9.89 -12.81 9.29
C ASP A 570 10.84 -14.00 9.11
N ASP A 571 10.79 -15.00 10.01
CA ASP A 571 11.60 -16.20 9.86
C ASP A 571 11.04 -17.12 8.74
N PRO A 572 11.88 -17.58 7.80
CA PRO A 572 11.46 -18.56 6.82
C PRO A 572 11.16 -19.90 7.52
N PRO A 573 10.07 -20.60 7.17
CA PRO A 573 9.93 -21.98 7.58
C PRO A 573 11.08 -22.78 6.96
N GLU A 574 11.83 -23.50 7.80
CA GLU A 574 12.79 -24.49 7.34
C GLU A 574 12.04 -25.54 6.50
N ASP A 575 12.49 -25.77 5.27
CA ASP A 575 11.93 -26.76 4.35
C ASP A 575 12.15 -28.19 4.91
N GLU A 576 11.25 -28.66 5.77
CA GLU A 576 11.14 -30.09 6.09
C GLU A 576 10.27 -30.80 5.04
N THR A 577 10.86 -31.12 3.89
CA THR A 577 10.25 -32.08 2.95
C THR A 577 10.42 -33.51 3.47
N GLY A 578 9.47 -33.98 4.28
CA GLY A 578 9.32 -35.39 4.65
C GLY A 578 8.59 -36.19 3.55
N GLY A 579 9.33 -36.92 2.73
CA GLY A 579 8.81 -37.94 1.80
C GLY A 579 9.57 -39.27 1.99
N PRO A 580 8.96 -40.44 1.70
CA PRO A 580 9.49 -41.75 2.10
C PRO A 580 10.71 -42.19 1.25
N PRO A 581 11.56 -43.10 1.78
CA PRO A 581 12.88 -43.36 1.22
C PRO A 581 12.81 -44.21 -0.06
N LEU A 582 13.50 -43.77 -1.11
CA LEU A 582 13.84 -44.59 -2.27
C LEU A 582 15.31 -44.98 -2.16
N ASP A 583 15.55 -46.29 -2.15
CA ASP A 583 16.87 -46.94 -2.17
C ASP A 583 17.75 -46.43 -3.32
N GLY A 584 18.96 -45.97 -3.00
CA GLY A 584 19.98 -45.70 -4.02
C GLY A 584 21.18 -44.90 -3.53
N ALA A 585 22.22 -45.62 -3.09
CA ALA A 585 23.64 -45.26 -2.97
C ALA A 585 24.01 -43.87 -2.39
N ASP A 586 24.65 -43.89 -1.21
CA ASP A 586 25.23 -42.74 -0.52
C ASP A 586 26.15 -41.90 -1.42
N PRO A 587 25.89 -40.59 -1.60
CA PRO A 587 26.89 -39.65 -2.11
C PRO A 587 27.90 -39.33 -0.99
N PRO A 588 29.17 -39.03 -1.33
CA PRO A 588 30.21 -38.84 -0.33
C PRO A 588 29.92 -37.61 0.53
N ALA A 589 30.16 -37.74 1.84
CA ALA A 589 30.03 -36.67 2.81
C ALA A 589 30.81 -35.42 2.35
N ILE A 590 30.07 -34.37 2.00
CA ILE A 590 30.64 -33.04 1.84
C ILE A 590 30.79 -32.48 3.25
N GLU A 591 32.02 -32.43 3.74
CA GLU A 591 32.33 -31.70 4.97
C GLU A 591 31.82 -30.26 4.85
N PRO A 592 31.14 -29.72 5.88
CA PRO A 592 30.70 -28.34 5.87
C PRO A 592 31.94 -27.44 5.74
N ALA A 593 31.99 -26.66 4.66
CA ALA A 593 33.05 -25.69 4.47
C ALA A 593 33.11 -24.76 5.69
N PRO A 594 34.31 -24.45 6.20
CA PRO A 594 34.45 -23.63 7.39
C PRO A 594 33.82 -22.25 7.12
N ARG A 595 32.98 -21.79 8.05
CA ARG A 595 32.52 -20.41 8.11
C ARG A 595 33.76 -19.53 8.21
N HIS A 596 34.15 -18.93 7.09
CA HIS A 596 35.17 -17.90 7.06
C HIS A 596 34.56 -16.64 7.69
N ASP A 597 34.71 -16.51 9.01
CA ASP A 597 34.67 -15.22 9.69
C ASP A 597 35.90 -14.40 9.23
N GLU A 598 35.88 -13.92 7.98
CA GLU A 598 36.81 -12.89 7.54
C GLU A 598 36.41 -11.58 8.23
N LYS A 599 37.08 -11.28 9.35
CA LYS A 599 37.14 -9.91 9.87
C LYS A 599 37.46 -8.97 8.71
N PRO A 600 36.69 -7.88 8.51
CA PRO A 600 36.88 -6.99 7.37
C PRO A 600 38.31 -6.44 7.38
N ARG A 601 39.04 -6.70 6.29
CA ARG A 601 40.33 -6.07 6.04
C ARG A 601 40.06 -4.59 5.85
N HIS A 602 40.57 -3.73 6.74
CA HIS A 602 40.68 -2.31 6.46
C HIS A 602 41.62 -2.12 5.24
N GLU A 603 41.04 -2.11 4.05
CA GLU A 603 41.78 -1.75 2.85
C GLU A 603 42.35 -0.33 3.01
N PRO A 604 43.61 -0.08 2.62
CA PRO A 604 44.18 1.26 2.65
C PRO A 604 43.37 2.20 1.76
N ILE A 605 43.13 3.42 2.25
CA ILE A 605 42.35 4.44 1.55
C ILE A 605 43.11 4.91 0.31
N ASP A 606 42.70 4.42 -0.86
CA ASP A 606 43.19 4.86 -2.16
C ASP A 606 42.41 6.08 -2.62
N ALA A 607 42.88 7.29 -2.27
CA ALA A 607 42.23 8.54 -2.64
C ALA A 607 41.95 8.70 -4.16
N ARG A 608 42.68 7.98 -5.03
CA ARG A 608 42.40 7.97 -6.48
C ARG A 608 41.18 7.12 -6.84
N LEU A 609 40.88 6.08 -6.06
CA LEU A 609 39.64 5.34 -6.20
C LEU A 609 38.44 6.24 -5.84
N TYR A 610 38.53 7.01 -4.75
CA TYR A 610 37.50 8.00 -4.40
C TYR A 610 37.32 9.05 -5.49
N GLU A 611 38.41 9.57 -6.05
CA GLU A 611 38.33 10.51 -7.17
C GLU A 611 37.56 9.93 -8.36
N ARG A 612 37.83 8.68 -8.74
CA ARG A 612 37.11 8.01 -9.84
C ARG A 612 35.61 7.92 -9.56
N HIS A 613 35.22 7.53 -8.35
CA HIS A 613 33.79 7.43 -8.00
C HIS A 613 33.10 8.79 -7.90
N VAL A 614 33.76 9.80 -7.33
CA VAL A 614 33.23 11.17 -7.26
C VAL A 614 33.06 11.77 -8.65
N ILE A 615 34.03 11.56 -9.56
CA ILE A 615 33.92 11.99 -10.95
C ILE A 615 32.75 11.27 -11.63
N ALA A 616 32.66 9.95 -11.50
CA ALA A 616 31.57 9.18 -12.10
C ALA A 616 30.19 9.62 -11.59
N TYR A 617 30.06 9.92 -10.30
CA TYR A 617 28.83 10.47 -9.73
C TYR A 617 28.49 11.84 -10.33
N VAL A 618 29.46 12.77 -10.40
CA VAL A 618 29.22 14.12 -10.93
C VAL A 618 28.91 14.10 -12.42
N GLU A 619 29.61 13.29 -13.22
CA GLU A 619 29.32 13.11 -14.64
C GLU A 619 27.93 12.49 -14.87
N GLY A 620 27.46 11.63 -13.96
CA GLY A 620 26.11 11.06 -14.00
C GLY A 620 24.99 12.06 -13.71
N LEU A 621 25.29 13.25 -13.18
CA LEU A 621 24.30 14.32 -12.94
C LEU A 621 23.99 15.15 -14.19
N GLU A 622 24.71 14.96 -15.30
CA GLU A 622 24.51 15.73 -16.54
C GLU A 622 23.35 15.22 -17.42
N ASP A 623 22.52 14.30 -16.92
CA ASP A 623 21.35 13.77 -17.64
C ASP A 623 20.16 14.76 -17.61
N ASP A 624 19.31 14.73 -18.64
CA ASP A 624 18.13 15.62 -18.76
C ASP A 624 16.91 15.08 -17.98
N GLU A 625 17.06 13.97 -17.26
CA GLU A 625 15.99 13.35 -16.46
C GLU A 625 15.78 14.07 -15.10
N PRO A 626 14.53 14.22 -14.63
CA PRO A 626 14.25 14.90 -13.37
C PRO A 626 14.77 14.11 -12.17
N LEU A 627 15.52 14.77 -11.29
CA LEU A 627 16.04 14.18 -10.05
C LEU A 627 14.91 13.88 -9.05
N GLY A 628 14.98 12.70 -8.43
CA GLY A 628 14.02 12.23 -7.43
C GLY A 628 14.59 12.13 -6.01
N SER A 629 13.82 11.54 -5.10
CA SER A 629 14.23 11.31 -3.71
C SER A 629 15.49 10.47 -3.57
N SER A 630 15.69 9.49 -4.47
CA SER A 630 16.90 8.66 -4.52
C SER A 630 18.17 9.50 -4.77
N ASP A 631 18.10 10.51 -5.62
CA ASP A 631 19.25 11.37 -5.95
C ASP A 631 19.64 12.28 -4.79
N VAL A 632 18.65 12.78 -4.06
CA VAL A 632 18.85 13.56 -2.83
C VAL A 632 19.48 12.68 -1.75
N LEU A 633 19.01 11.44 -1.59
CA LEU A 633 19.61 10.48 -0.68
C LEU A 633 21.04 10.10 -1.10
N ARG A 634 21.30 9.92 -2.40
CA ARG A 634 22.62 9.62 -2.96
C ARG A 634 23.62 10.75 -2.71
N LEU A 635 23.17 12.00 -2.83
CA LEU A 635 23.97 13.18 -2.48
C LEU A 635 24.36 13.17 -0.99
N ARG A 636 23.41 12.87 -0.10
CA ARG A 636 23.67 12.75 1.35
C ARG A 636 24.63 11.60 1.65
N PHE A 637 24.43 10.44 1.02
CA PHE A 637 25.29 9.27 1.13
C PHE A 637 26.75 9.63 0.82
N TRP A 638 27.02 10.23 -0.34
CA TRP A 638 28.38 10.60 -0.72
C TRP A 638 28.98 11.68 0.19
N THR A 639 28.16 12.65 0.62
CA THR A 639 28.60 13.69 1.55
C THR A 639 29.05 13.09 2.88
N LEU A 640 28.20 12.29 3.53
CA LEU A 640 28.54 11.63 4.79
C LEU A 640 29.70 10.66 4.64
N PHE A 641 29.77 9.95 3.52
CA PHE A 641 30.86 9.00 3.27
C PHE A 641 32.23 9.69 3.25
N LEU A 642 32.34 10.82 2.55
CA LEU A 642 33.58 11.59 2.49
C LEU A 642 33.98 12.17 3.84
N LEU A 643 33.00 12.65 4.62
CA LEU A 643 33.24 13.18 5.97
C LEU A 643 33.66 12.05 6.93
N TYR A 644 33.02 10.88 6.82
CA TYR A 644 33.32 9.71 7.65
C TYR A 644 34.73 9.15 7.39
N LYS A 645 35.20 9.20 6.13
CA LYS A 645 36.53 8.71 5.70
C LYS A 645 37.63 9.80 5.69
N ALA A 646 37.36 10.97 6.26
CA ALA A 646 38.37 11.99 6.47
C ALA A 646 39.49 11.47 7.39
N ARG A 647 40.70 12.00 7.21
CA ARG A 647 41.85 11.63 8.05
C ARG A 647 41.67 12.15 9.47
N CYS A 648 41.63 11.22 10.42
CA CYS A 648 41.49 11.48 11.86
C CYS A 648 42.35 10.50 12.68
N GLU A 649 42.30 10.56 14.00
CA GLU A 649 43.05 9.64 14.88
C GLU A 649 42.66 8.17 14.64
N ASP A 650 41.37 7.90 14.46
CA ASP A 650 40.85 6.56 14.16
C ASP A 650 41.16 6.09 12.72
N LEU A 651 41.44 7.04 11.82
CA LEU A 651 41.69 6.79 10.40
C LEU A 651 42.89 7.59 9.90
N PRO A 652 44.12 7.28 10.37
CA PRO A 652 45.30 8.11 10.12
C PRO A 652 45.74 8.12 8.65
N LYS A 653 45.26 7.15 7.86
CA LYS A 653 45.47 7.05 6.41
C LYS A 653 44.29 7.57 5.59
N GLY A 654 43.33 8.25 6.23
CA GLY A 654 42.14 8.82 5.61
C GLY A 654 42.38 9.86 4.54
N LEU A 655 41.28 10.31 3.94
CA LEU A 655 41.26 11.40 2.97
C LEU A 655 41.84 12.66 3.60
N ASP A 656 42.78 13.30 2.90
CA ASP A 656 43.54 14.41 3.46
C ASP A 656 42.65 15.61 3.81
N THR A 657 42.83 16.14 5.02
CA THR A 657 42.14 17.36 5.49
C THR A 657 42.91 18.60 5.02
N SER A 658 42.86 18.85 3.71
CA SER A 658 43.43 20.05 3.08
C SER A 658 42.75 20.37 1.74
N SER A 659 43.11 21.51 1.14
CA SER A 659 42.58 21.91 -0.17
C SER A 659 43.26 21.24 -1.37
N VAL A 660 44.12 20.22 -1.15
CA VAL A 660 44.70 19.40 -2.23
C VAL A 660 43.62 18.67 -3.03
N ALA A 661 43.93 18.35 -4.29
CA ALA A 661 42.94 17.78 -5.23
C ALA A 661 42.27 16.49 -4.72
N LEU A 662 43.00 15.67 -3.96
CA LEU A 662 42.54 14.39 -3.42
C LEU A 662 42.10 14.48 -1.93
N GLY A 663 41.91 15.69 -1.41
CA GLY A 663 41.41 15.91 -0.05
C GLY A 663 39.89 15.87 0.02
N TRP A 664 39.34 15.45 1.16
CA TRP A 664 37.89 15.42 1.34
C TRP A 664 37.21 16.80 1.16
N PRO A 665 37.81 17.96 1.53
CA PRO A 665 37.19 19.26 1.29
C PRO A 665 37.00 19.54 -0.22
N ARG A 666 37.94 19.08 -1.04
CA ARG A 666 37.86 19.22 -2.50
C ARG A 666 36.86 18.28 -3.14
N PHE A 667 36.79 17.04 -2.67
CA PHE A 667 35.76 16.11 -3.15
C PHE A 667 34.36 16.58 -2.79
N LEU A 668 34.13 17.06 -1.56
CA LEU A 668 32.83 17.61 -1.16
C LEU A 668 32.44 18.81 -2.01
N VAL A 669 33.34 19.79 -2.20
CA VAL A 669 33.06 20.93 -3.09
C VAL A 669 32.82 20.50 -4.54
N ARG A 670 33.52 19.47 -5.05
CA ARG A 670 33.30 18.95 -6.41
C ARG A 670 31.89 18.38 -6.57
N ILE A 671 31.41 17.61 -5.60
CA ILE A 671 30.03 17.09 -5.55
C ILE A 671 29.02 18.24 -5.55
N LEU A 672 29.19 19.21 -4.65
CA LEU A 672 28.25 20.32 -4.50
C LEU A 672 28.25 21.26 -5.72
N VAL A 673 29.40 21.45 -6.37
CA VAL A 673 29.48 22.22 -7.61
C VAL A 673 28.79 21.50 -8.75
N GLY A 674 28.97 20.18 -8.88
CA GLY A 674 28.24 19.39 -9.89
C GLY A 674 26.72 19.45 -9.70
N PHE A 675 26.27 19.39 -8.45
CA PHE A 675 24.85 19.37 -8.13
C PHE A 675 24.18 20.75 -8.23
N PHE A 676 24.79 21.80 -7.67
CA PHE A 676 24.16 23.13 -7.48
C PHE A 676 24.71 24.24 -8.39
N CYS A 677 25.82 24.01 -9.09
CA CYS A 677 26.53 25.03 -9.86
C CYS A 677 26.84 24.57 -11.29
N GLY A 678 27.51 25.43 -12.07
CA GLY A 678 27.91 25.14 -13.45
C GLY A 678 27.00 25.76 -14.50
N ARG A 679 27.29 25.48 -15.78
CA ARG A 679 26.51 25.98 -16.93
C ARG A 679 25.16 25.26 -17.10
N ARG A 680 25.08 24.02 -16.59
CA ARG A 680 23.88 23.18 -16.51
C ARG A 680 23.88 22.53 -15.11
N PRO A 681 23.43 23.23 -14.06
CA PRO A 681 23.37 22.64 -12.74
C PRO A 681 22.31 21.52 -12.72
N ALA A 682 22.60 20.43 -12.00
CA ALA A 682 21.70 19.28 -11.90
C ALA A 682 20.34 19.68 -11.30
N ILE A 683 20.33 20.64 -10.37
CA ILE A 683 19.11 21.24 -9.85
C ILE A 683 18.96 22.70 -10.28
N THR A 684 17.78 23.05 -10.79
CA THR A 684 17.43 24.44 -11.15
C THR A 684 16.24 24.97 -10.35
N ARG A 685 15.36 24.07 -9.90
CA ARG A 685 14.21 24.34 -9.06
C ARG A 685 13.82 23.09 -8.28
N VAL A 686 13.19 23.25 -7.13
CA VAL A 686 12.57 22.16 -6.36
C VAL A 686 11.07 22.17 -6.60
N MET A 687 10.47 21.00 -6.84
CA MET A 687 9.02 20.83 -6.98
C MET A 687 8.53 19.84 -5.92
N LEU A 688 7.55 20.24 -5.11
CA LEU A 688 6.95 19.38 -4.09
C LEU A 688 5.55 18.95 -4.54
N ALA A 689 5.22 17.68 -4.31
CA ALA A 689 3.87 17.19 -4.52
C ALA A 689 2.90 17.87 -3.54
N ARG A 690 1.62 18.03 -3.93
CA ARG A 690 0.61 18.81 -3.17
C ARG A 690 0.29 18.23 -1.80
N ASP A 691 0.60 16.96 -1.63
CA ASP A 691 0.43 16.11 -0.47
C ASP A 691 1.50 16.34 0.60
N TYR A 692 2.55 17.10 0.30
CA TYR A 692 3.50 17.60 1.29
C TYR A 692 3.12 19.00 1.79
N GLY A 693 2.86 19.13 3.10
CA GLY A 693 2.63 20.42 3.75
C GLY A 693 3.90 21.29 3.93
N GLY A 694 5.08 20.76 3.58
CA GLY A 694 6.39 21.40 3.72
C GLY A 694 7.50 20.53 3.12
N MET A 695 8.77 20.94 3.27
CA MET A 695 9.90 20.13 2.80
C MET A 695 9.94 18.77 3.53
N PRO A 696 10.06 17.64 2.81
CA PRO A 696 10.20 16.32 3.45
C PRO A 696 11.39 16.26 4.41
N VAL A 697 11.27 15.44 5.46
CA VAL A 697 12.31 15.36 6.51
C VAL A 697 13.62 14.82 5.96
N ASP A 698 13.56 13.83 5.07
CA ASP A 698 14.72 13.23 4.40
C ASP A 698 15.46 14.23 3.50
N PHE A 699 14.74 15.18 2.89
CA PHE A 699 15.33 16.29 2.15
C PHE A 699 16.04 17.25 3.09
N MET A 700 15.39 17.65 4.18
CA MET A 700 15.99 18.52 5.20
C MET A 700 17.25 17.88 5.81
N GLU A 701 17.23 16.58 6.09
CA GLU A 701 18.39 15.84 6.56
C GLU A 701 19.58 15.95 5.58
N CYS A 702 19.34 15.82 4.28
CA CYS A 702 20.36 16.02 3.25
C CYS A 702 20.88 17.46 3.23
N TRP A 703 19.98 18.45 3.13
CA TRP A 703 20.35 19.85 2.99
C TRP A 703 21.14 20.36 4.18
N ILE A 704 20.73 20.02 5.40
CA ILE A 704 21.44 20.42 6.62
C ILE A 704 22.81 19.72 6.71
N THR A 705 22.91 18.44 6.32
CA THR A 705 24.19 17.72 6.26
C THR A 705 25.19 18.41 5.33
N ILE A 706 24.73 18.91 4.17
CA ILE A 706 25.58 19.62 3.20
C ILE A 706 26.05 20.96 3.75
N LEU A 707 25.13 21.74 4.35
CA LEU A 707 25.46 23.04 4.94
C LEU A 707 26.46 22.87 6.09
N TRP A 708 26.22 21.88 6.96
CA TRP A 708 27.17 21.50 8.01
C TRP A 708 28.54 21.10 7.44
N GLY A 709 28.57 20.33 6.34
CA GLY A 709 29.81 19.97 5.67
C GLY A 709 30.60 21.17 5.15
N LEU A 710 29.94 22.22 4.67
CA LEU A 710 30.60 23.49 4.28
C LEU A 710 31.18 24.22 5.49
N ASP A 711 30.45 24.23 6.62
CA ASP A 711 30.92 24.82 7.88
C ASP A 711 32.12 24.03 8.45
N ALA A 712 32.09 22.70 8.35
CA ALA A 712 33.19 21.83 8.72
C ALA A 712 34.46 22.09 7.89
N ILE A 713 34.34 22.42 6.59
CA ILE A 713 35.48 22.83 5.75
C ILE A 713 36.10 24.13 6.29
N GLU A 714 35.27 25.13 6.58
CA GLU A 714 35.76 26.42 7.09
C GLU A 714 36.49 26.25 8.42
N ASN A 715 35.94 25.46 9.34
CA ASN A 715 36.54 25.19 10.64
C ASN A 715 37.83 24.37 10.53
N ALA A 716 37.83 23.27 9.78
CA ALA A 716 38.98 22.38 9.66
C ALA A 716 40.19 23.03 8.96
N LEU A 717 39.96 24.07 8.14
CA LEU A 717 41.00 24.74 7.37
C LEU A 717 41.31 26.18 7.83
N ALA A 718 40.61 26.72 8.84
CA ALA A 718 40.68 28.12 9.26
C ALA A 718 42.12 28.62 9.50
N ASP A 719 42.93 27.81 10.19
CA ASP A 719 44.29 28.17 10.61
C ASP A 719 45.38 27.73 9.61
N ARG A 720 45.00 27.40 8.37
CA ARG A 720 45.93 26.89 7.35
C ARG A 720 46.16 27.93 6.24
N PRO A 721 47.28 28.68 6.26
CA PRO A 721 47.54 29.75 5.28
C PRO A 721 47.52 29.28 3.82
N ARG A 722 47.90 28.03 3.56
CA ARG A 722 47.94 27.42 2.22
C ARG A 722 46.55 27.19 1.63
N ASP A 723 45.52 27.12 2.47
CA ASP A 723 44.15 26.80 2.08
C ASP A 723 43.26 28.07 1.96
N ARG A 724 43.77 29.25 2.33
CA ARG A 724 43.03 30.54 2.30
C ARG A 724 42.39 30.87 0.96
N ALA A 725 43.05 30.54 -0.15
CA ALA A 725 42.51 30.81 -1.48
C ALA A 725 41.26 29.95 -1.77
N PHE A 726 41.25 28.71 -1.31
CA PHE A 726 40.11 27.80 -1.42
C PHE A 726 38.95 28.22 -0.52
N LEU A 727 39.25 28.62 0.72
CA LEU A 727 38.22 29.04 1.70
C LEU A 727 37.37 30.24 1.25
N LYS A 728 37.93 31.16 0.45
CA LYS A 728 37.18 32.32 -0.08
C LYS A 728 35.94 31.95 -0.90
N TYR A 729 35.88 30.73 -1.45
CA TYR A 729 34.77 30.29 -2.29
C TYR A 729 33.61 29.67 -1.48
N ILE A 730 33.86 29.21 -0.25
CA ILE A 730 32.90 28.45 0.55
C ILE A 730 31.65 29.27 0.92
N PRO A 731 31.76 30.53 1.40
CA PRO A 731 30.58 31.35 1.70
C PRO A 731 29.66 31.58 0.49
N GLY A 732 30.25 31.77 -0.70
CA GLY A 732 29.49 31.98 -1.93
C GLY A 732 28.71 30.72 -2.36
N LEU A 733 29.33 29.54 -2.22
CA LEU A 733 28.67 28.27 -2.48
C LEU A 733 27.52 28.03 -1.50
N ARG A 734 27.72 28.29 -0.20
CA ARG A 734 26.68 28.19 0.83
C ARG A 734 25.45 29.04 0.51
N GLN A 735 25.66 30.32 0.18
CA GLN A 735 24.55 31.21 -0.21
C GLN A 735 23.82 30.72 -1.46
N ARG A 736 24.56 30.18 -2.44
CA ARG A 736 23.96 29.62 -3.65
C ARG A 736 23.07 28.42 -3.34
N VAL A 737 23.52 27.49 -2.49
CA VAL A 737 22.75 26.31 -2.06
C VAL A 737 21.44 26.74 -1.37
N ILE A 738 21.54 27.63 -0.37
CA ILE A 738 20.36 28.13 0.38
C ILE A 738 19.36 28.80 -0.57
N SER A 739 19.85 29.66 -1.46
CA SER A 739 19.00 30.39 -2.40
C SER A 739 18.32 29.47 -3.41
N LEU A 740 19.02 28.44 -3.91
CA LEU A 740 18.50 27.55 -4.95
C LEU A 740 17.46 26.55 -4.39
N LEU A 741 17.66 26.11 -3.15
CA LEU A 741 16.73 25.25 -2.42
C LEU A 741 15.54 26.01 -1.82
N GLY A 742 15.60 27.34 -1.76
CA GLY A 742 14.53 28.17 -1.20
C GLY A 742 14.31 27.94 0.31
N LEU A 743 15.37 27.61 1.05
CA LEU A 743 15.30 27.30 2.48
C LEU A 743 14.98 28.57 3.28
N ALA A 744 13.86 28.55 3.99
CA ALA A 744 13.44 29.64 4.84
C ALA A 744 14.26 29.66 6.15
N PRO A 745 14.42 30.83 6.79
CA PRO A 745 15.06 30.92 8.11
C PRO A 745 14.41 30.03 9.17
N ALA A 746 13.10 29.80 9.08
CA ALA A 746 12.38 28.91 10.00
C ALA A 746 12.75 27.43 9.81
N GLU A 747 13.04 27.00 8.58
CA GLU A 747 13.46 25.63 8.28
C GLU A 747 14.92 25.39 8.71
N LEU A 748 15.79 26.38 8.49
CA LEU A 748 17.20 26.34 8.92
C LEU A 748 17.38 26.35 10.44
N ASN A 749 16.42 26.94 11.18
CA ASN A 749 16.45 27.01 12.64
C ASN A 749 15.36 26.15 13.31
N GLY A 750 14.72 25.25 12.55
CA GLY A 750 13.69 24.36 13.06
C GLY A 750 14.27 23.13 13.76
N ASP A 751 13.42 22.39 14.49
CA ASP A 751 13.83 21.24 15.31
C ASP A 751 14.63 20.20 14.53
N ILE A 752 14.19 19.85 13.31
CA ILE A 752 14.90 18.89 12.44
C ILE A 752 16.32 19.37 12.12
N ALA A 753 16.48 20.65 11.79
CA ALA A 753 17.79 21.20 11.44
C ALA A 753 18.72 21.22 12.65
N LEU A 754 18.20 21.62 13.81
CA LEU A 754 18.95 21.61 15.07
C LEU A 754 19.36 20.19 15.46
N ASP A 755 18.47 19.21 15.33
CA ASP A 755 18.75 17.80 15.63
C ASP A 755 19.85 17.23 14.71
N VAL A 756 19.74 17.47 13.40
CA VAL A 756 20.75 17.00 12.42
C VAL A 756 22.10 17.64 12.72
N HIS A 757 22.11 18.95 13.00
CA HIS A 757 23.35 19.66 13.32
C HIS A 757 23.98 19.15 14.61
N ALA A 758 23.19 18.99 15.68
CA ALA A 758 23.66 18.46 16.96
C ALA A 758 24.18 17.02 16.84
N GLY A 759 23.49 16.17 16.08
CA GLY A 759 23.93 14.81 15.81
C GLY A 759 25.26 14.77 15.06
N LEU A 760 25.43 15.58 14.01
CA LEU A 760 26.68 15.69 13.26
C LEU A 760 27.82 16.24 14.12
N ASP A 761 27.56 17.27 14.95
CA ASP A 761 28.53 17.80 15.91
C ASP A 761 28.95 16.77 16.97
N GLY A 762 28.06 15.84 17.34
CA GLY A 762 28.34 14.77 18.30
C GLY A 762 29.06 13.56 17.70
N THR A 763 28.93 13.31 16.40
CA THR A 763 29.41 12.08 15.74
C THR A 763 30.54 12.32 14.73
N ILE A 764 30.31 13.22 13.76
CA ILE A 764 31.25 13.52 12.68
C ILE A 764 32.21 14.65 13.08
N GLY A 765 31.74 15.65 13.82
CA GLY A 765 32.54 16.77 14.32
C GLY A 765 33.83 16.35 15.04
N PRO A 766 33.78 15.43 16.03
CA PRO A 766 34.96 14.97 16.75
C PRO A 766 35.94 14.23 15.84
N ARG A 767 35.43 13.46 14.87
CA ARG A 767 36.26 12.77 13.87
C ARG A 767 37.04 13.78 13.02
N LEU A 768 36.42 14.91 12.66
CA LEU A 768 37.08 15.94 11.86
C LEU A 768 37.98 16.87 12.68
N GLY A 769 38.05 16.71 14.01
CA GLY A 769 38.72 17.65 14.89
C GLY A 769 38.06 19.04 14.92
N VAL A 770 36.77 19.11 14.56
CA VAL A 770 35.99 20.34 14.56
C VAL A 770 35.31 20.48 15.92
N THR A 771 35.65 21.54 16.66
CA THR A 771 34.97 21.86 17.93
C THR A 771 33.58 22.44 17.66
N PRO A 772 32.54 22.12 18.47
CA PRO A 772 31.20 22.64 18.27
C PRO A 772 31.20 24.17 18.25
N HIS A 773 30.72 24.76 17.15
CA HIS A 773 30.64 26.22 17.07
C HIS A 773 29.36 26.67 17.78
N MET A 774 29.48 27.16 19.03
CA MET A 774 28.44 28.00 19.64
C MET A 774 28.40 29.35 18.93
N LYS A 775 27.77 29.40 17.74
CA LYS A 775 27.29 30.65 17.13
C LYS A 775 26.26 30.32 16.04
N GLY A 776 25.00 30.58 16.37
CA GLY A 776 23.88 30.46 15.44
C GLY A 776 24.10 31.26 14.16
N THR A 777 23.69 30.64 13.06
CA THR A 777 23.44 31.21 11.74
C THR A 777 22.62 32.50 11.83
N ALA A 778 23.28 33.66 11.97
CA ALA A 778 22.58 34.95 12.04
C ALA A 778 23.28 36.14 11.33
N ALA A 779 24.35 35.94 10.55
CA ALA A 779 25.07 37.10 9.97
C ALA A 779 25.48 36.91 8.50
N ALA A 780 24.52 36.67 7.60
CA ALA A 780 24.78 36.82 6.15
C ALA A 780 23.54 37.16 5.31
N ALA A 781 22.50 37.78 5.90
CA ALA A 781 21.25 38.13 5.19
C ALA A 781 20.93 39.65 5.17
N SER A 782 21.88 40.52 5.50
CA SER A 782 21.70 41.98 5.43
C SER A 782 22.82 42.66 4.64
N GLY A 783 22.82 42.45 3.32
CA GLY A 783 23.59 43.27 2.38
C GLY A 783 22.70 44.35 1.78
N SER A 784 22.75 45.56 2.33
CA SER A 784 22.12 46.75 1.76
C SER A 784 22.80 47.15 0.45
N ASN A 785 22.00 47.30 -0.62
CA ASN A 785 22.41 47.89 -1.89
C ASN A 785 22.82 49.36 -1.69
N PRO A 786 24.01 49.81 -2.12
CA PRO A 786 24.26 51.23 -2.30
C PRO A 786 23.69 51.65 -3.66
N ILE A 787 22.77 52.61 -3.59
CA ILE A 787 22.21 53.35 -4.72
C ILE A 787 23.36 54.02 -5.49
N MET A 788 23.51 53.65 -6.76
CA MET A 788 24.32 54.38 -7.73
C MET A 788 23.56 55.65 -8.13
N GLU A 789 23.95 56.80 -7.56
CA GLU A 789 23.62 58.11 -8.11
C GLU A 789 24.37 58.30 -9.44
N GLY A 790 23.60 58.55 -10.49
CA GLY A 790 24.15 59.00 -11.76
C GLY A 790 24.67 60.43 -11.69
N ARG A 791 25.81 60.67 -12.35
CA ARG A 791 26.13 61.98 -12.91
C ARG A 791 26.70 61.77 -14.32
N GLY A 792 25.99 62.34 -15.29
CA GLY A 792 26.36 62.30 -16.69
C GLY A 792 27.62 63.10 -17.02
N ARG A 793 28.30 62.66 -18.06
CA ARG A 793 28.34 63.29 -19.38
C ARG A 793 28.75 62.26 -20.40
#